data_AF-K0SXX0-F1
#
_entry.id   AF-K0SXX0-F1
#
_cell.length_a   1.000
_cell.length_b   1.000
_cell.length_c   1.000
_cell.angle_alpha   90.00
_cell.angle_beta   90.00
_cell.angle_gamma   90.00
#
_symmetry.space_group_name_H-M   'P 1'
#
loop_
_entity.id
_entity.type
_entity.pdbx_description
1 polymer ?
#
loop_
_entity_poly.entity_id
_entity_poly.type
_entity_poly.pdbx_seq_one_letter_code
_entity_poly.pdbx_strand_id
1 'polypeptide(L)'
;MNSFVENVLCCNKRDDSSDSGDELCDKDAKDLSYIGEAVHKVLGKSYNRLHHSQWNVTSGQIIGAVDDSPRDVWESSADPPQGNDDWLPEKMGALISRTQAFCDVMSLGPPDGLFLEAFKESLQLLYDRSKTTGDEIVVRFMFGNIAGVPVNCDRVIKALTKDIPEDSNLRIWVGAWRRGFSWNHAKLIAVDGVFLHTGGHNLWDRHYLRNNPVHDLSIELRGRVTRDGHRFANEQWSFVQAKQSTLIGSVVDKIPDGMPLAKRTRVTVSEWPKGAATFPPQFAKQLIAKSSHQSLIVDKSKDVKLISIGRQGSMTFVSRPSDAAIIAMIESSKTIIRMVLQDIGPVTIPGTKRALPGLTWPTAVLSALGGAIYDRGVDVEIVLSNPGCIPGSLKGTEACYGNGWSCVDVASEIVKTIRKNHHKVNDARLRALVKDNLRICFVRHNKSDSYEDGMSIGLHAKHFIIDDICCYIGSQNLYTCDLAEWGLVVDDKETVQNIKKTYFDRIWKNSYIQLDCDVDAVMDGLGVDRNGEFKLFNVTNHNDVIHGGGDEFYDIDESQVKVIKETYESAMNSREVSPEARDDECERKTPSPSRVCKSTDEIGGEAAASRENEPQDQDESDDDGNRNQLSLDCCGLLTDHIWAFGAKRCPYEIGLGYKMQR
;
A
#
# COMPACT_ATOMS: atom_id res chain seq x y z
N MET A 1 -10.03 39.58 -24.82
CA MET A 1 -11.08 39.07 -25.71
C MET A 1 -10.89 37.58 -26.02
N ASN A 2 -9.71 37.12 -26.47
CA ASN A 2 -9.49 35.70 -26.82
C ASN A 2 -9.87 34.71 -25.69
N SER A 3 -9.42 34.93 -24.44
CA SER A 3 -9.77 34.05 -23.30
C SER A 3 -11.26 33.99 -22.95
N PHE A 4 -12.07 34.95 -23.40
CA PHE A 4 -13.52 34.91 -23.20
C PHE A 4 -14.21 34.05 -24.27
N VAL A 5 -13.63 33.95 -25.47
CA VAL A 5 -14.15 33.13 -26.57
C VAL A 5 -13.78 31.66 -26.38
N GLU A 6 -12.57 31.36 -25.89
CA GLU A 6 -12.15 30.00 -25.52
C GLU A 6 -13.06 29.40 -24.43
N ASN A 7 -13.33 30.15 -23.36
CA ASN A 7 -14.21 29.71 -22.28
C ASN A 7 -15.65 29.38 -22.76
N VAL A 8 -16.20 30.15 -23.71
CA VAL A 8 -17.56 29.91 -24.24
C VAL A 8 -17.62 28.68 -25.17
N LEU A 9 -16.56 28.39 -25.92
CA LEU A 9 -16.47 27.19 -26.76
C LEU A 9 -16.33 25.90 -25.92
N CYS A 10 -15.50 25.91 -24.87
CA CYS A 10 -15.34 24.79 -23.94
C CYS A 10 -16.64 24.41 -23.22
N CYS A 11 -17.48 25.38 -22.85
CA CYS A 11 -18.73 25.09 -22.12
C CYS A 11 -19.70 24.14 -22.86
N ASN A 12 -19.68 24.11 -24.21
CA ASN A 12 -20.64 23.35 -25.02
C ASN A 12 -20.18 21.93 -25.43
N LYS A 13 -18.92 21.54 -25.20
CA LYS A 13 -18.53 20.12 -25.33
C LYS A 13 -19.20 19.30 -24.21
N ARG A 14 -19.78 18.14 -24.54
CA ARG A 14 -20.25 17.16 -23.55
C ARG A 14 -19.05 16.46 -22.90
N ASP A 15 -19.22 15.89 -21.71
CA ASP A 15 -18.21 15.06 -21.00
C ASP A 15 -17.83 13.74 -21.74
N ASP A 16 -18.09 13.66 -23.05
CA ASP A 16 -18.12 12.47 -23.90
C ASP A 16 -17.36 12.67 -25.23
N SER A 17 -16.68 13.79 -25.47
CA SER A 17 -15.84 13.93 -26.67
C SER A 17 -14.61 13.04 -26.56
N SER A 18 -14.43 12.16 -27.54
CA SER A 18 -13.12 11.60 -27.89
C SER A 18 -12.25 12.72 -28.46
N ASP A 19 -11.76 13.58 -27.57
CA ASP A 19 -10.89 14.70 -27.92
C ASP A 19 -9.53 14.18 -28.41
N SER A 20 -8.82 14.94 -29.25
CA SER A 20 -7.55 14.49 -29.84
C SER A 20 -6.39 14.43 -28.84
N GLY A 21 -6.62 14.90 -27.61
CA GLY A 21 -5.58 15.09 -26.60
C GLY A 21 -4.83 16.41 -26.78
N ASP A 22 -5.42 17.38 -27.48
CA ASP A 22 -4.86 18.72 -27.72
C ASP A 22 -5.61 19.84 -26.96
N GLU A 23 -6.92 19.71 -26.70
CA GLU A 23 -7.70 20.67 -25.89
C GLU A 23 -8.04 20.11 -24.49
N LEU A 24 -7.62 20.82 -23.45
CA LEU A 24 -7.99 20.54 -22.05
C LEU A 24 -9.26 21.32 -21.66
N CYS A 25 -10.34 20.62 -21.35
CA CYS A 25 -11.64 21.21 -21.00
C CYS A 25 -12.18 20.67 -19.67
N ASP A 26 -11.55 21.09 -18.56
CA ASP A 26 -11.98 20.72 -17.21
C ASP A 26 -12.91 21.77 -16.60
N LYS A 27 -14.22 21.58 -16.77
CA LYS A 27 -15.24 22.45 -16.15
C LYS A 27 -15.15 22.44 -14.62
N ASP A 28 -14.65 21.33 -14.05
CA ASP A 28 -14.45 21.17 -12.61
C ASP A 28 -13.13 21.77 -12.11
N ALA A 29 -12.15 22.11 -12.98
CA ALA A 29 -10.89 22.75 -12.59
C ALA A 29 -11.01 24.25 -12.29
N LYS A 30 -12.20 24.84 -12.44
CA LYS A 30 -12.48 26.20 -11.98
C LYS A 30 -12.43 26.26 -10.44
N ASP A 31 -11.76 27.28 -9.90
CA ASP A 31 -11.67 27.59 -8.47
C ASP A 31 -10.88 26.53 -7.64
N LEU A 32 -9.91 25.85 -8.28
CA LEU A 32 -8.89 25.07 -7.55
C LEU A 32 -8.04 25.99 -6.66
N SER A 33 -7.44 25.43 -5.61
CA SER A 33 -6.40 26.11 -4.84
C SER A 33 -5.12 26.25 -5.67
N TYR A 34 -4.16 27.08 -5.24
CA TYR A 34 -2.87 27.20 -5.92
C TYR A 34 -2.07 25.88 -6.00
N ILE A 35 -2.44 24.88 -5.19
CA ILE A 35 -1.84 23.54 -5.19
C ILE A 35 -2.53 22.69 -6.25
N GLY A 36 -3.87 22.68 -6.28
CA GLY A 36 -4.65 22.05 -7.34
C GLY A 36 -4.36 22.63 -8.73
N GLU A 37 -4.24 23.96 -8.85
CA GLU A 37 -3.83 24.65 -10.08
C GLU A 37 -2.43 24.20 -10.55
N ALA A 38 -1.48 24.02 -9.63
CA ALA A 38 -0.14 23.58 -9.98
C ALA A 38 -0.12 22.12 -10.47
N VAL A 39 -0.85 21.24 -9.79
CA VAL A 39 -1.09 19.84 -10.22
C VAL A 39 -1.73 19.81 -11.60
N HIS A 40 -2.85 20.52 -11.79
CA HIS A 40 -3.58 20.60 -13.05
C HIS A 40 -2.69 21.10 -14.20
N LYS A 41 -1.90 22.14 -13.95
CA LYS A 41 -0.96 22.71 -14.93
C LYS A 41 0.15 21.74 -15.32
N VAL A 42 0.74 21.02 -14.37
CA VAL A 42 1.81 20.02 -14.66
C VAL A 42 1.23 18.82 -15.41
N LEU A 43 0.08 18.32 -14.98
CA LEU A 43 -0.62 17.21 -15.63
C LEU A 43 -1.08 17.56 -17.04
N GLY A 44 -1.72 18.72 -17.21
CA GLY A 44 -2.15 19.22 -18.50
C GLY A 44 -1.00 19.47 -19.47
N LYS A 45 0.13 20.01 -18.99
CA LYS A 45 1.31 20.26 -19.83
C LYS A 45 2.03 18.97 -20.26
N SER A 46 2.22 18.04 -19.35
CA SER A 46 3.13 16.88 -19.56
C SER A 46 2.40 15.57 -19.87
N TYR A 47 1.11 15.47 -19.54
CA TYR A 47 0.34 14.21 -19.55
C TYR A 47 -1.07 14.36 -20.15
N ASN A 48 -1.34 15.37 -20.99
CA ASN A 48 -2.67 15.59 -21.61
C ASN A 48 -3.26 14.34 -22.27
N ARG A 49 -2.44 13.54 -22.96
CA ARG A 49 -2.86 12.28 -23.62
C ARG A 49 -3.31 11.16 -22.67
N LEU A 50 -3.14 11.35 -21.36
CA LEU A 50 -3.54 10.44 -20.29
C LEU A 50 -4.66 11.03 -19.44
N HIS A 51 -5.18 12.19 -19.85
CA HIS A 51 -6.34 12.80 -19.26
C HIS A 51 -7.56 11.88 -19.43
N HIS A 52 -8.40 11.84 -18.40
CA HIS A 52 -9.49 10.89 -18.20
C HIS A 52 -9.09 9.40 -18.04
N SER A 53 -7.84 8.96 -18.24
CA SER A 53 -7.43 7.55 -18.04
C SER A 53 -6.48 7.31 -16.86
N GLN A 54 -5.51 8.20 -16.65
CA GLN A 54 -4.57 8.12 -15.53
C GLN A 54 -4.62 9.37 -14.62
N TRP A 55 -5.26 10.44 -15.08
CA TRP A 55 -5.60 11.58 -14.24
C TRP A 55 -6.84 12.32 -14.78
N ASN A 56 -7.58 13.01 -13.90
CA ASN A 56 -8.75 13.79 -14.28
C ASN A 56 -9.10 14.81 -13.18
N VAL A 57 -9.68 15.96 -13.54
CA VAL A 57 -10.29 16.87 -12.54
C VAL A 57 -11.79 16.67 -12.50
N THR A 58 -12.32 16.29 -11.35
CA THR A 58 -13.74 16.00 -11.15
C THR A 58 -14.25 16.52 -9.81
N SER A 59 -15.42 16.03 -9.40
CA SER A 59 -16.11 16.43 -8.19
C SER A 59 -16.80 15.22 -7.55
N GLY A 60 -16.94 15.27 -6.24
CA GLY A 60 -17.68 14.27 -5.46
C GLY A 60 -17.77 14.64 -3.99
N GLN A 61 -18.73 14.05 -3.29
CA GLN A 61 -18.93 14.19 -1.86
C GLN A 61 -18.13 13.13 -1.10
N ILE A 62 -17.37 13.53 -0.07
CA ILE A 62 -16.76 12.59 0.88
C ILE A 62 -17.81 12.11 1.89
N ILE A 63 -17.79 10.81 2.19
CA ILE A 63 -18.82 10.12 2.98
C ILE A 63 -18.27 9.77 4.36
N GLY A 64 -18.68 10.56 5.37
CA GLY A 64 -18.27 10.36 6.76
C GLY A 64 -16.88 10.94 7.06
N ALA A 65 -16.20 10.36 8.04
CA ALA A 65 -14.79 10.59 8.27
C ALA A 65 -13.95 9.73 7.31
N VAL A 66 -12.63 9.92 7.34
CA VAL A 66 -11.70 8.94 6.77
C VAL A 66 -11.84 7.58 7.47
N ASP A 67 -11.54 6.53 6.75
CA ASP A 67 -11.51 5.16 7.23
C ASP A 67 -10.08 4.84 7.68
N ASP A 68 -9.71 5.23 8.91
CA ASP A 68 -8.50 4.74 9.57
C ASP A 68 -8.75 3.43 10.32
N SER A 69 -7.76 2.53 10.28
CA SER A 69 -7.68 1.37 11.18
C SER A 69 -6.26 1.28 11.77
N PRO A 70 -6.07 0.66 12.95
CA PRO A 70 -7.10 0.40 13.93
C PRO A 70 -7.74 1.68 14.49
N ARG A 71 -9.06 1.64 14.75
CA ARG A 71 -9.81 2.81 15.25
C ARG A 71 -9.62 3.11 16.73
N ASP A 72 -9.68 4.41 17.04
CA ASP A 72 -9.73 5.01 18.39
C ASP A 72 -8.60 4.62 19.38
N VAL A 73 -7.49 4.10 18.85
CA VAL A 73 -6.28 3.70 19.60
C VAL A 73 -5.38 4.86 20.04
N TRP A 74 -5.43 6.01 19.36
CA TRP A 74 -4.36 7.01 19.40
C TRP A 74 -4.03 7.53 20.82
N GLU A 75 -5.05 7.73 21.65
CA GLU A 75 -4.92 8.23 23.04
C GLU A 75 -4.94 7.10 24.08
N SER A 76 -5.04 5.84 23.64
CA SER A 76 -4.95 4.64 24.48
C SER A 76 -3.50 4.24 24.73
N SER A 77 -3.25 3.56 25.85
CA SER A 77 -2.03 2.77 26.08
C SER A 77 -2.31 1.26 26.10
N ALA A 78 -3.56 0.85 25.93
CA ALA A 78 -3.98 -0.54 25.79
C ALA A 78 -4.12 -0.86 24.29
N ASP A 79 -3.76 -2.09 23.94
CA ASP A 79 -3.79 -2.58 22.57
C ASP A 79 -5.23 -2.59 21.97
N PRO A 80 -5.37 -2.50 20.63
CA PRO A 80 -6.68 -2.61 19.99
C PRO A 80 -7.32 -3.98 20.33
N PRO A 81 -8.57 -4.02 20.83
CA PRO A 81 -9.21 -5.28 21.20
C PRO A 81 -9.45 -6.18 19.98
N GLN A 82 -9.55 -7.50 20.22
CA GLN A 82 -9.91 -8.43 19.14
C GLN A 82 -11.26 -8.04 18.51
N GLY A 83 -11.27 -7.90 17.18
CA GLY A 83 -12.45 -7.50 16.41
C GLY A 83 -12.68 -5.98 16.32
N ASN A 84 -11.75 -5.14 16.81
CA ASN A 84 -11.85 -3.67 16.75
C ASN A 84 -12.18 -3.14 15.35
N ASP A 85 -11.65 -3.80 14.31
CA ASP A 85 -11.71 -3.33 12.93
C ASP A 85 -12.49 -4.23 11.96
N ASP A 86 -13.27 -5.18 12.50
CA ASP A 86 -14.14 -6.06 11.70
C ASP A 86 -15.20 -5.27 10.88
N TRP A 87 -15.47 -4.01 11.27
CA TRP A 87 -16.27 -3.05 10.50
C TRP A 87 -15.72 -2.76 9.10
N LEU A 88 -14.41 -2.92 8.87
CA LEU A 88 -13.74 -2.56 7.61
C LEU A 88 -14.09 -3.56 6.48
N PRO A 89 -13.95 -4.89 6.66
CA PRO A 89 -14.55 -5.89 5.79
C PRO A 89 -16.04 -5.67 5.53
N GLU A 90 -16.84 -5.45 6.58
CA GLU A 90 -18.28 -5.21 6.47
C GLU A 90 -18.58 -4.00 5.58
N LYS A 91 -17.87 -2.88 5.77
CA LYS A 91 -18.03 -1.67 4.97
C LYS A 91 -17.68 -1.89 3.50
N MET A 92 -16.58 -2.59 3.22
CA MET A 92 -16.17 -2.91 1.84
C MET A 92 -17.15 -3.87 1.16
N GLY A 93 -17.60 -4.93 1.83
CA GLY A 93 -18.62 -5.85 1.33
C GLY A 93 -19.97 -5.16 1.11
N ALA A 94 -20.39 -4.31 2.04
CA ALA A 94 -21.59 -3.49 1.92
C ALA A 94 -21.51 -2.47 0.77
N LEU A 95 -20.32 -2.03 0.36
CA LEU A 95 -20.13 -1.18 -0.81
C LEU A 95 -20.30 -1.99 -2.10
N ILE A 96 -19.63 -3.14 -2.22
CA ILE A 96 -19.76 -4.06 -3.38
C ILE A 96 -21.22 -4.51 -3.55
N SER A 97 -21.93 -4.81 -2.45
CA SER A 97 -23.33 -5.25 -2.49
C SER A 97 -24.31 -4.20 -3.03
N ARG A 98 -23.90 -2.92 -3.17
CA ARG A 98 -24.73 -1.88 -3.80
C ARG A 98 -24.88 -2.10 -5.32
N THR A 99 -23.91 -2.74 -5.98
CA THR A 99 -23.78 -2.80 -7.46
C THR A 99 -25.08 -3.14 -8.21
N GLN A 100 -25.54 -2.23 -9.07
CA GLN A 100 -26.72 -2.47 -9.93
C GLN A 100 -26.33 -2.84 -11.36
N ALA A 101 -25.13 -2.48 -11.82
CA ALA A 101 -24.66 -2.81 -13.16
C ALA A 101 -23.15 -3.11 -13.24
N PHE A 102 -22.29 -2.37 -12.53
CA PHE A 102 -20.83 -2.48 -12.73
C PHE A 102 -20.01 -2.20 -11.47
N CYS A 103 -19.11 -3.12 -11.11
CA CYS A 103 -18.17 -2.99 -10.00
C CYS A 103 -16.73 -3.29 -10.46
N ASP A 104 -15.79 -2.46 -10.04
CA ASP A 104 -14.35 -2.76 -10.05
C ASP A 104 -13.83 -2.84 -8.62
N VAL A 105 -13.04 -3.87 -8.34
CA VAL A 105 -12.27 -4.05 -7.11
C VAL A 105 -10.81 -4.24 -7.50
N MET A 106 -9.92 -3.43 -6.95
CA MET A 106 -8.48 -3.51 -7.15
C MET A 106 -7.79 -3.62 -5.80
N SER A 107 -6.74 -4.43 -5.71
CA SER A 107 -5.89 -4.58 -4.52
C SER A 107 -4.51 -5.12 -4.94
N LEU A 108 -3.54 -5.13 -4.01
CA LEU A 108 -2.29 -5.87 -4.23
C LEU A 108 -2.56 -7.39 -4.27
N GLY A 109 -3.19 -7.92 -3.22
CA GLY A 109 -3.58 -9.33 -3.12
C GLY A 109 -5.10 -9.54 -3.05
N PRO A 110 -5.57 -10.78 -3.29
CA PRO A 110 -6.97 -11.15 -3.11
C PRO A 110 -7.41 -11.06 -1.63
N PRO A 111 -8.72 -10.97 -1.36
CA PRO A 111 -9.24 -10.97 0.00
C PRO A 111 -9.04 -12.33 0.69
N ASP A 112 -8.70 -12.30 1.97
CA ASP A 112 -8.70 -13.45 2.88
C ASP A 112 -9.53 -13.17 4.16
N GLY A 113 -9.66 -14.18 5.03
CA GLY A 113 -10.37 -14.08 6.31
C GLY A 113 -11.73 -13.38 6.23
N LEU A 114 -11.96 -12.39 7.10
CA LEU A 114 -13.22 -11.63 7.13
C LEU A 114 -13.47 -10.80 5.86
N PHE A 115 -12.42 -10.35 5.15
CA PHE A 115 -12.60 -9.68 3.85
C PHE A 115 -13.19 -10.64 2.81
N LEU A 116 -12.73 -11.91 2.79
CA LEU A 116 -13.24 -12.92 1.86
C LEU A 116 -14.70 -13.27 2.18
N GLU A 117 -15.04 -13.42 3.45
CA GLU A 117 -16.40 -13.75 3.87
C GLU A 117 -17.38 -12.59 3.59
N ALA A 118 -17.05 -11.35 3.96
CA ALA A 118 -17.85 -10.18 3.62
C ALA A 118 -18.03 -10.00 2.09
N PHE A 119 -17.02 -10.38 1.29
CA PHE A 119 -17.11 -10.32 -0.17
C PHE A 119 -18.01 -11.43 -0.71
N LYS A 120 -17.94 -12.67 -0.20
CA LYS A 120 -18.87 -13.75 -0.56
C LYS A 120 -20.32 -13.38 -0.25
N GLU A 121 -20.59 -12.83 0.93
CA GLU A 121 -21.91 -12.32 1.30
C GLU A 121 -22.39 -11.21 0.33
N SER A 122 -21.51 -10.27 -0.02
CA SER A 122 -21.83 -9.23 -0.99
C SER A 122 -22.19 -9.79 -2.36
N LEU A 123 -21.45 -10.79 -2.86
CA LEU A 123 -21.67 -11.42 -4.15
C LEU A 123 -22.95 -12.28 -4.16
N GLN A 124 -23.30 -12.93 -3.04
CA GLN A 124 -24.59 -13.61 -2.88
C GLN A 124 -25.76 -12.62 -3.04
N LEU A 125 -25.67 -11.44 -2.42
CA LEU A 125 -26.68 -10.37 -2.59
C LEU A 125 -26.76 -9.86 -4.04
N LEU A 126 -25.63 -9.81 -4.77
CA LEU A 126 -25.62 -9.47 -6.19
C LEU A 126 -26.24 -10.58 -7.07
N TYR A 127 -26.02 -11.85 -6.72
CA TYR A 127 -26.62 -13.00 -7.39
C TYR A 127 -28.16 -13.02 -7.21
N ASP A 128 -28.64 -12.80 -5.98
CA ASP A 128 -30.08 -12.74 -5.72
C ASP A 128 -30.74 -11.54 -6.42
N ARG A 129 -30.04 -10.40 -6.51
CA ARG A 129 -30.47 -9.27 -7.34
C ARG A 129 -30.52 -9.62 -8.83
N SER A 130 -29.47 -10.25 -9.36
CA SER A 130 -29.33 -10.51 -10.80
C SER A 130 -30.33 -11.53 -11.35
N LYS A 131 -30.96 -12.35 -10.49
CA LYS A 131 -32.13 -13.18 -10.84
C LYS A 131 -33.41 -12.37 -11.05
N THR A 132 -33.52 -11.20 -10.44
CA THR A 132 -34.68 -10.31 -10.56
C THR A 132 -34.50 -9.23 -11.62
N THR A 133 -33.25 -8.90 -11.99
CA THR A 133 -32.95 -7.96 -13.08
C THR A 133 -32.81 -8.68 -14.41
N GLY A 134 -33.49 -8.18 -15.44
CA GLY A 134 -33.27 -8.62 -16.83
C GLY A 134 -31.94 -8.11 -17.43
N ASP A 135 -31.20 -7.29 -16.69
CA ASP A 135 -29.90 -6.74 -17.05
C ASP A 135 -28.76 -7.47 -16.33
N GLU A 136 -27.58 -7.48 -16.95
CA GLU A 136 -26.34 -8.08 -16.43
C GLU A 136 -25.70 -7.24 -15.32
N ILE A 137 -25.18 -7.91 -14.29
CA ILE A 137 -24.38 -7.29 -13.23
C ILE A 137 -22.93 -7.76 -13.39
N VAL A 138 -22.03 -6.82 -13.67
CA VAL A 138 -20.60 -7.07 -13.89
C VAL A 138 -19.79 -6.75 -12.63
N VAL A 139 -18.94 -7.68 -12.19
CA VAL A 139 -17.93 -7.46 -11.15
C VAL A 139 -16.56 -7.86 -11.66
N ARG A 140 -15.57 -6.97 -11.50
CA ARG A 140 -14.19 -7.19 -11.93
C ARG A 140 -13.25 -7.07 -10.73
N PHE A 141 -12.43 -8.08 -10.49
CA PHE A 141 -11.35 -8.06 -9.49
C PHE A 141 -9.99 -8.02 -10.18
N MET A 142 -9.11 -7.09 -9.79
CA MET A 142 -7.76 -6.94 -10.36
C MET A 142 -6.69 -6.94 -9.27
N PHE A 143 -5.72 -7.85 -9.37
CA PHE A 143 -4.67 -8.06 -8.37
C PHE A 143 -3.24 -7.95 -8.94
N GLY A 144 -2.27 -7.72 -8.07
CA GLY A 144 -0.86 -7.77 -8.41
C GLY A 144 -0.35 -9.22 -8.43
N ASN A 145 0.24 -9.67 -9.54
CA ASN A 145 0.86 -11.00 -9.61
C ASN A 145 2.31 -10.90 -9.10
N ILE A 146 2.54 -10.92 -7.79
CA ILE A 146 3.86 -10.63 -7.19
C ILE A 146 4.90 -11.69 -7.59
N ALA A 147 6.16 -11.27 -7.77
CA ALA A 147 7.26 -12.22 -8.03
C ALA A 147 7.51 -13.09 -6.80
N GLY A 148 7.45 -14.42 -6.96
CA GLY A 148 7.51 -15.38 -5.86
C GLY A 148 6.13 -15.76 -5.30
N VAL A 149 5.14 -14.88 -5.38
CA VAL A 149 3.75 -15.10 -4.92
C VAL A 149 2.74 -14.74 -6.00
N PRO A 150 2.53 -15.65 -6.96
CA PRO A 150 1.56 -15.46 -8.02
C PRO A 150 0.13 -15.58 -7.50
N VAL A 151 -0.77 -14.71 -7.99
CA VAL A 151 -2.20 -14.82 -7.72
C VAL A 151 -2.81 -15.89 -8.62
N ASN A 152 -3.33 -16.95 -8.01
CA ASN A 152 -4.09 -17.99 -8.70
C ASN A 152 -5.55 -17.54 -8.86
N CYS A 153 -5.86 -16.87 -9.98
CA CYS A 153 -7.21 -16.37 -10.28
C CYS A 153 -8.29 -17.47 -10.20
N ASP A 154 -7.95 -18.69 -10.62
CA ASP A 154 -8.83 -19.86 -10.58
C ASP A 154 -9.22 -20.27 -9.15
N ARG A 155 -8.28 -20.20 -8.20
CA ARG A 155 -8.54 -20.46 -6.78
C ARG A 155 -9.34 -19.31 -6.15
N VAL A 156 -9.00 -18.07 -6.48
CA VAL A 156 -9.68 -16.87 -5.95
C VAL A 156 -11.13 -16.82 -6.41
N ILE A 157 -11.42 -17.03 -7.70
CA ILE A 157 -12.79 -16.99 -8.19
C ILE A 157 -13.63 -18.13 -7.60
N LYS A 158 -13.07 -19.35 -7.50
CA LYS A 158 -13.74 -20.49 -6.83
C LYS A 158 -14.02 -20.24 -5.35
N ALA A 159 -13.18 -19.48 -4.65
CA ALA A 159 -13.42 -19.11 -3.26
C ALA A 159 -14.54 -18.05 -3.13
N LEU A 160 -14.52 -17.03 -3.99
CA LEU A 160 -15.53 -15.96 -4.04
C LEU A 160 -16.93 -16.47 -4.46
N THR A 161 -16.99 -17.46 -5.36
CA THR A 161 -18.26 -17.95 -5.93
C THR A 161 -18.64 -19.35 -5.45
N LYS A 162 -18.00 -19.87 -4.39
CA LYS A 162 -18.15 -21.25 -3.90
C LYS A 162 -19.61 -21.68 -3.72
N ASP A 163 -20.41 -20.78 -3.16
CA ASP A 163 -21.78 -21.04 -2.73
C ASP A 163 -22.81 -20.37 -3.68
N ILE A 164 -22.35 -19.81 -4.82
CA ILE A 164 -23.17 -19.09 -5.80
C ILE A 164 -23.45 -19.98 -7.04
N PRO A 165 -24.73 -20.29 -7.34
CA PRO A 165 -25.10 -21.04 -8.56
C PRO A 165 -24.93 -20.24 -9.85
N GLU A 166 -24.59 -20.91 -10.96
CA GLU A 166 -24.35 -20.29 -12.27
C GLU A 166 -25.63 -19.79 -12.99
N ASP A 167 -26.81 -19.93 -12.40
CA ASP A 167 -28.13 -19.72 -13.02
C ASP A 167 -28.63 -18.25 -12.98
N SER A 168 -27.73 -17.30 -13.22
CA SER A 168 -28.03 -15.86 -13.06
C SER A 168 -27.42 -14.93 -14.11
N ASN A 169 -27.77 -13.64 -14.02
CA ASN A 169 -27.18 -12.55 -14.81
C ASN A 169 -25.97 -11.88 -14.11
N LEU A 170 -25.44 -12.48 -13.03
CA LEU A 170 -24.18 -12.02 -12.43
C LEU A 170 -23.00 -12.54 -13.26
N ARG A 171 -22.00 -11.69 -13.50
CA ARG A 171 -20.74 -12.04 -14.14
C ARG A 171 -19.57 -11.53 -13.31
N ILE A 172 -18.60 -12.40 -13.07
CA ILE A 172 -17.44 -12.09 -12.25
C ILE A 172 -16.18 -12.44 -13.05
N TRP A 173 -15.19 -11.54 -13.03
CA TRP A 173 -13.85 -11.82 -13.54
C TRP A 173 -12.82 -11.53 -12.48
N VAL A 174 -11.82 -12.41 -12.37
CA VAL A 174 -10.64 -12.23 -11.51
C VAL A 174 -9.41 -12.20 -12.41
N GLY A 175 -8.71 -11.07 -12.43
CA GLY A 175 -7.49 -10.84 -13.19
C GLY A 175 -6.30 -10.56 -12.28
N ALA A 176 -5.10 -10.91 -12.74
CA ALA A 176 -3.85 -10.45 -12.12
C ALA A 176 -2.75 -10.26 -13.17
N TRP A 177 -1.80 -9.35 -12.92
CA TRP A 177 -0.69 -9.11 -13.84
C TRP A 177 0.63 -8.68 -13.16
N ARG A 178 1.73 -8.94 -13.87
CA ARG A 178 3.09 -8.45 -13.61
C ARG A 178 3.86 -8.22 -14.89
N ARG A 179 4.67 -7.17 -14.94
CA ARG A 179 5.73 -6.96 -15.95
C ARG A 179 7.03 -6.52 -15.25
N GLY A 180 8.03 -7.39 -15.24
CA GLY A 180 9.27 -7.18 -14.48
C GLY A 180 8.98 -7.13 -12.98
N PHE A 181 9.45 -6.08 -12.31
CA PHE A 181 9.15 -5.78 -10.90
C PHE A 181 7.97 -4.81 -10.72
N SER A 182 7.00 -4.84 -11.64
CA SER A 182 5.81 -4.00 -11.64
C SER A 182 4.54 -4.83 -11.74
N TRP A 183 3.51 -4.46 -10.98
CA TRP A 183 2.20 -5.14 -10.89
C TRP A 183 1.15 -4.15 -10.35
N ASN A 184 -0.12 -4.57 -10.26
CA ASN A 184 -1.14 -3.76 -9.60
C ASN A 184 -0.87 -3.60 -8.10
N HIS A 185 -0.83 -2.36 -7.63
CA HIS A 185 -0.76 -1.99 -6.22
C HIS A 185 -1.87 -1.02 -5.80
N ALA A 186 -2.66 -0.50 -6.75
CA ALA A 186 -3.86 0.29 -6.49
C ALA A 186 -4.88 -0.50 -5.65
N LYS A 187 -5.41 0.14 -4.61
CA LYS A 187 -6.52 -0.39 -3.80
C LYS A 187 -7.74 0.52 -3.95
N LEU A 188 -8.76 0.04 -4.66
CA LEU A 188 -10.03 0.76 -4.82
C LEU A 188 -11.20 -0.19 -5.00
N ILE A 189 -12.39 0.27 -4.61
CA ILE A 189 -13.69 -0.33 -4.93
C ILE A 189 -14.52 0.77 -5.59
N ALA A 190 -14.88 0.60 -6.85
CA ALA A 190 -15.68 1.54 -7.63
C ALA A 190 -16.98 0.88 -8.08
N VAL A 191 -18.12 1.50 -7.80
CA VAL A 191 -19.47 0.93 -8.01
C VAL A 191 -20.35 1.89 -8.80
N ASP A 192 -20.91 1.39 -9.90
CA ASP A 192 -21.81 2.04 -10.85
C ASP A 192 -21.36 3.44 -11.32
N GLY A 193 -20.07 3.75 -11.27
CA GLY A 193 -19.57 5.11 -11.53
C GLY A 193 -20.13 6.18 -10.58
N VAL A 194 -20.54 5.78 -9.37
CA VAL A 194 -21.18 6.64 -8.35
C VAL A 194 -20.53 6.52 -6.97
N PHE A 195 -20.22 5.32 -6.46
CA PHE A 195 -19.57 5.15 -5.15
C PHE A 195 -18.14 4.63 -5.28
N LEU A 196 -17.24 5.20 -4.48
CA LEU A 196 -15.82 4.88 -4.48
C LEU A 196 -15.32 4.66 -3.05
N HIS A 197 -14.48 3.67 -2.84
CA HIS A 197 -13.60 3.57 -1.67
C HIS A 197 -12.16 3.38 -2.15
N THR A 198 -11.19 4.11 -1.59
CA THR A 198 -9.77 4.03 -2.00
C THR A 198 -8.83 4.38 -0.85
N GLY A 199 -7.60 3.88 -0.88
CA GLY A 199 -6.60 4.19 0.16
C GLY A 199 -5.38 3.29 0.13
N GLY A 200 -4.73 3.12 1.28
CA GLY A 200 -3.60 2.23 1.49
C GLY A 200 -3.98 0.80 1.87
N HIS A 201 -5.20 0.57 2.37
CA HIS A 201 -5.63 -0.74 2.88
C HIS A 201 -5.61 -1.86 1.81
N ASN A 202 -4.85 -2.93 2.07
CA ASN A 202 -4.99 -4.21 1.38
C ASN A 202 -6.14 -5.04 1.98
N LEU A 203 -6.52 -6.13 1.32
CA LEU A 203 -7.64 -7.00 1.74
C LEU A 203 -7.16 -8.16 2.64
N TRP A 204 -6.36 -7.88 3.67
CA TRP A 204 -5.64 -8.90 4.45
C TRP A 204 -6.00 -8.93 5.95
N ASP A 205 -6.77 -9.93 6.34
CA ASP A 205 -7.27 -10.18 7.70
C ASP A 205 -6.15 -10.21 8.75
N ARG A 206 -5.11 -11.02 8.52
CA ARG A 206 -3.95 -11.17 9.44
C ARG A 206 -3.13 -9.90 9.67
N HIS A 207 -3.28 -8.89 8.81
CA HIS A 207 -2.54 -7.63 8.87
C HIS A 207 -3.34 -6.52 9.56
N TYR A 208 -4.66 -6.45 9.34
CA TYR A 208 -5.49 -5.34 9.84
C TYR A 208 -6.44 -5.71 11.00
N LEU A 209 -6.79 -7.00 11.17
CA LEU A 209 -7.91 -7.43 12.03
C LEU A 209 -7.50 -8.38 13.17
N ARG A 210 -6.19 -8.67 13.29
CA ARG A 210 -5.60 -9.64 14.23
C ARG A 210 -4.54 -8.97 15.09
N ASN A 211 -3.77 -9.76 15.85
CA ASN A 211 -2.79 -9.24 16.80
C ASN A 211 -1.81 -8.24 16.16
N ASN A 212 -1.55 -7.13 16.86
CA ASN A 212 -0.68 -6.01 16.45
C ASN A 212 -1.02 -5.50 15.03
N PRO A 213 -2.23 -4.96 14.81
CA PRO A 213 -2.73 -4.61 13.48
C PRO A 213 -2.05 -3.37 12.89
N VAL A 214 -1.87 -3.35 11.57
CA VAL A 214 -1.18 -2.26 10.86
C VAL A 214 -2.06 -1.01 10.78
N HIS A 215 -1.48 0.17 11.01
CA HIS A 215 -2.16 1.44 10.83
C HIS A 215 -2.27 1.82 9.36
N ASP A 216 -3.44 2.21 8.89
CA ASP A 216 -3.62 2.59 7.48
C ASP A 216 -4.79 3.57 7.32
N LEU A 217 -5.00 4.07 6.11
CA LEU A 217 -6.00 5.10 5.79
C LEU A 217 -6.68 4.83 4.45
N SER A 218 -8.01 4.90 4.45
CA SER A 218 -8.86 4.94 3.26
C SER A 218 -9.92 6.03 3.36
N ILE A 219 -10.72 6.19 2.30
CA ILE A 219 -11.81 7.17 2.23
C ILE A 219 -12.95 6.65 1.34
N GLU A 220 -14.20 6.79 1.79
CA GLU A 220 -15.41 6.59 0.96
C GLU A 220 -15.86 7.92 0.33
N LEU A 221 -16.20 7.88 -0.95
CA LEU A 221 -16.74 9.01 -1.71
C LEU A 221 -17.98 8.59 -2.51
N ARG A 222 -18.81 9.58 -2.82
CA ARG A 222 -19.91 9.47 -3.77
C ARG A 222 -19.82 10.62 -4.78
N GLY A 223 -19.64 10.30 -6.05
CA GLY A 223 -19.49 11.33 -7.10
C GLY A 223 -19.00 10.79 -8.43
N ARG A 224 -18.83 11.70 -9.39
CA ARG A 224 -18.35 11.37 -10.75
C ARG A 224 -16.90 10.84 -10.74
N VAL A 225 -16.11 11.19 -9.73
CA VAL A 225 -14.74 10.69 -9.50
C VAL A 225 -14.62 9.17 -9.54
N THR A 226 -15.66 8.43 -9.14
CA THR A 226 -15.74 6.97 -9.25
C THR A 226 -15.49 6.46 -10.67
N ARG A 227 -15.92 7.22 -11.67
CA ARG A 227 -15.73 6.89 -13.09
C ARG A 227 -14.25 6.90 -13.48
N ASP A 228 -13.41 7.67 -12.80
CA ASP A 228 -11.98 7.70 -13.05
C ASP A 228 -11.29 6.44 -12.52
N GLY A 229 -11.72 5.92 -11.37
CA GLY A 229 -11.26 4.62 -10.85
C GLY A 229 -11.58 3.47 -11.81
N HIS A 230 -12.81 3.42 -12.35
CA HIS A 230 -13.17 2.44 -13.39
C HIS A 230 -12.34 2.58 -14.69
N ARG A 231 -12.04 3.82 -15.12
CA ARG A 231 -11.21 4.06 -16.31
C ARG A 231 -9.74 3.68 -16.07
N PHE A 232 -9.22 3.90 -14.87
CA PHE A 232 -7.90 3.41 -14.45
C PHE A 232 -7.85 1.87 -14.46
N ALA A 233 -8.91 1.20 -14.01
CA ALA A 233 -9.04 -0.25 -14.10
C ALA A 233 -9.12 -0.77 -15.55
N ASN A 234 -9.80 -0.04 -16.45
CA ASN A 234 -9.90 -0.41 -17.88
C ASN A 234 -8.54 -0.54 -18.57
N GLU A 235 -7.57 0.31 -18.24
CA GLU A 235 -6.20 0.23 -18.78
C GLU A 235 -5.53 -1.11 -18.40
N GLN A 236 -5.68 -1.56 -17.15
CA GLN A 236 -5.12 -2.83 -16.69
C GLN A 236 -5.84 -4.02 -17.31
N TRP A 237 -7.18 -3.97 -17.42
CA TRP A 237 -7.95 -4.98 -18.13
C TRP A 237 -7.60 -5.07 -19.62
N SER A 238 -7.37 -3.92 -20.27
CA SER A 238 -6.90 -3.85 -21.65
C SER A 238 -5.50 -4.46 -21.80
N PHE A 239 -4.61 -4.26 -20.83
CA PHE A 239 -3.30 -4.91 -20.80
C PHE A 239 -3.41 -6.44 -20.64
N VAL A 240 -4.20 -6.94 -19.69
CA VAL A 240 -4.45 -8.38 -19.51
C VAL A 240 -4.97 -8.99 -20.81
N GLN A 241 -6.01 -8.40 -21.41
CA GLN A 241 -6.58 -8.84 -22.69
C GLN A 241 -5.54 -8.85 -23.82
N ALA A 242 -4.75 -7.77 -23.97
CA ALA A 242 -3.74 -7.64 -25.03
C ALA A 242 -2.56 -8.63 -24.90
N LYS A 243 -2.29 -9.17 -23.69
CA LYS A 243 -1.25 -10.19 -23.49
C LYS A 243 -1.80 -11.61 -23.60
N GLN A 244 -2.94 -11.88 -22.97
CA GLN A 244 -3.50 -13.24 -22.88
C GLN A 244 -4.20 -13.70 -24.16
N SER A 245 -4.73 -12.78 -24.98
CA SER A 245 -5.30 -13.09 -26.30
C SER A 245 -4.28 -13.63 -27.33
N THR A 246 -2.98 -13.62 -26.99
CA THR A 246 -1.94 -14.21 -27.85
C THR A 246 -1.77 -15.70 -27.58
N LEU A 247 -1.39 -16.47 -28.61
CA LEU A 247 -1.12 -17.92 -28.48
C LEU A 247 -0.02 -18.23 -27.43
N ILE A 248 0.90 -17.29 -27.20
CA ILE A 248 1.93 -17.41 -26.16
C ILE A 248 1.33 -17.12 -24.77
N GLY A 249 0.41 -16.16 -24.65
CA GLY A 249 -0.28 -15.83 -23.39
C GLY A 249 -1.00 -17.03 -22.81
N SER A 250 -1.84 -17.71 -23.60
CA SER A 250 -2.59 -18.91 -23.17
C SER A 250 -1.73 -20.13 -22.83
N VAL A 251 -0.44 -20.10 -23.16
CA VAL A 251 0.57 -21.08 -22.72
C VAL A 251 1.26 -20.62 -21.44
N VAL A 252 1.58 -19.33 -21.31
CA VAL A 252 2.19 -18.74 -20.09
C VAL A 252 1.34 -18.98 -18.85
N ASP A 253 0.01 -18.88 -18.96
CA ASP A 253 -0.95 -19.16 -17.87
C ASP A 253 -0.80 -20.57 -17.27
N LYS A 254 -0.23 -21.52 -18.03
CA LYS A 254 -0.05 -22.93 -17.65
C LYS A 254 1.37 -23.25 -17.19
N ILE A 255 2.28 -22.27 -17.24
CA ILE A 255 3.68 -22.45 -16.84
C ILE A 255 3.85 -22.04 -15.37
N PRO A 256 4.30 -22.95 -14.48
CA PRO A 256 4.57 -22.65 -13.07
C PRO A 256 5.43 -21.39 -12.89
N ASP A 257 5.12 -20.57 -11.89
CA ASP A 257 5.71 -19.24 -11.77
C ASP A 257 7.21 -19.20 -11.48
N GLY A 258 7.75 -20.26 -10.88
CA GLY A 258 9.19 -20.45 -10.70
C GLY A 258 9.96 -20.85 -11.98
N MET A 259 9.27 -21.06 -13.12
CA MET A 259 9.93 -21.31 -14.40
C MET A 259 10.23 -19.98 -15.12
N PRO A 260 11.47 -19.77 -15.61
CA PRO A 260 11.82 -18.57 -16.38
C PRO A 260 11.01 -18.51 -17.67
N LEU A 261 10.48 -17.31 -17.98
CA LEU A 261 9.78 -17.03 -19.22
C LEU A 261 10.67 -16.21 -20.16
N ALA A 262 10.56 -16.47 -21.46
CA ALA A 262 11.19 -15.63 -22.49
C ALA A 262 10.67 -14.17 -22.52
N LYS A 263 9.58 -13.87 -21.81
CA LYS A 263 9.05 -12.52 -21.61
C LYS A 263 8.84 -12.28 -20.12
N ARG A 264 9.33 -11.15 -19.60
CA ARG A 264 9.13 -10.70 -18.20
C ARG A 264 7.67 -10.34 -17.84
N THR A 265 6.68 -10.72 -18.66
CA THR A 265 5.25 -10.42 -18.47
C THR A 265 4.49 -11.69 -18.11
N ARG A 266 3.73 -11.65 -17.02
CA ARG A 266 2.72 -12.64 -16.65
C ARG A 266 1.38 -11.94 -16.48
N VAL A 267 0.33 -12.52 -17.04
CA VAL A 267 -1.07 -12.12 -16.85
C VAL A 267 -1.85 -13.38 -16.58
N THR A 268 -2.95 -13.30 -15.85
CA THR A 268 -3.88 -14.41 -15.62
C THR A 268 -5.29 -13.84 -15.52
N VAL A 269 -6.28 -14.57 -16.04
CA VAL A 269 -7.71 -14.27 -15.84
C VAL A 269 -8.49 -15.55 -15.63
N SER A 270 -9.55 -15.47 -14.83
CA SER A 270 -10.60 -16.47 -14.71
C SER A 270 -11.97 -15.79 -14.72
N GLU A 271 -12.97 -16.41 -15.35
CA GLU A 271 -14.34 -15.93 -15.45
C GLU A 271 -15.35 -16.84 -14.71
N TRP A 272 -16.45 -16.24 -14.25
CA TRP A 272 -17.62 -16.93 -13.69
C TRP A 272 -18.92 -16.28 -14.19
N PRO A 273 -19.95 -17.06 -14.57
CA PRO A 273 -19.93 -18.52 -14.70
C PRO A 273 -19.00 -18.95 -15.84
N LYS A 274 -18.52 -20.19 -15.79
CA LYS A 274 -17.46 -20.64 -16.71
C LYS A 274 -17.94 -20.59 -18.16
N GLY A 275 -17.15 -19.95 -19.03
CA GLY A 275 -17.49 -19.79 -20.45
C GLY A 275 -18.41 -18.61 -20.78
N ALA A 276 -18.66 -17.67 -19.86
CA ALA A 276 -19.41 -16.45 -20.15
C ALA A 276 -18.72 -15.58 -21.24
N ALA A 277 -17.54 -15.05 -20.92
CA ALA A 277 -16.60 -14.46 -21.88
C ALA A 277 -15.20 -14.46 -21.26
N THR A 278 -14.15 -14.73 -22.04
CA THR A 278 -12.77 -14.83 -21.52
C THR A 278 -12.26 -13.52 -20.91
N PHE A 279 -12.76 -12.37 -21.37
CA PHE A 279 -12.38 -11.06 -20.87
C PHE A 279 -13.63 -10.27 -20.47
N PRO A 280 -13.57 -9.48 -19.38
CA PRO A 280 -14.69 -8.64 -18.99
C PRO A 280 -14.94 -7.52 -20.02
N PRO A 281 -16.16 -6.97 -20.06
CA PRO A 281 -16.41 -5.71 -20.74
C PRO A 281 -15.58 -4.58 -20.09
N GLN A 282 -15.22 -3.58 -20.90
CA GLN A 282 -14.64 -2.34 -20.41
C GLN A 282 -15.74 -1.47 -19.82
N PHE A 283 -15.47 -0.81 -18.69
CA PHE A 283 -16.41 0.15 -18.12
C PHE A 283 -16.71 1.26 -19.12
N ALA A 284 -18.00 1.53 -19.32
CA ALA A 284 -18.49 2.62 -20.13
C ALA A 284 -19.75 3.22 -19.48
N LYS A 285 -19.97 4.53 -19.62
CA LYS A 285 -21.13 5.24 -19.00
C LYS A 285 -22.48 4.63 -19.41
N GLN A 286 -22.54 3.98 -20.57
CA GLN A 286 -23.71 3.32 -21.11
C GLN A 286 -24.14 2.09 -20.27
N LEU A 287 -23.19 1.36 -19.67
CA LEU A 287 -23.48 0.17 -18.84
C LEU A 287 -24.21 0.56 -17.55
N ILE A 288 -23.84 1.70 -16.97
CA ILE A 288 -24.42 2.23 -15.72
C ILE A 288 -25.64 3.14 -15.96
N ALA A 289 -26.04 3.39 -17.22
CA ALA A 289 -27.06 4.39 -17.56
C ALA A 289 -28.46 4.08 -16.99
N LYS A 290 -28.75 2.79 -16.73
CA LYS A 290 -29.99 2.33 -16.09
C LYS A 290 -29.92 2.31 -14.55
N SER A 291 -28.73 2.39 -13.94
CA SER A 291 -28.57 2.32 -12.48
C SER A 291 -29.27 3.50 -11.82
N SER A 292 -30.14 3.22 -10.84
CA SER A 292 -30.84 4.27 -10.09
C SER A 292 -29.89 5.19 -9.32
N HIS A 293 -28.66 4.71 -9.06
CA HIS A 293 -27.59 5.49 -8.46
C HIS A 293 -27.18 6.72 -9.28
N GLN A 294 -27.41 6.77 -10.61
CA GLN A 294 -27.08 7.95 -11.40
C GLN A 294 -27.83 9.23 -10.94
N SER A 295 -28.97 9.07 -10.27
CA SER A 295 -29.70 10.19 -9.65
C SER A 295 -28.94 10.86 -8.50
N LEU A 296 -28.06 10.12 -7.81
CA LEU A 296 -27.33 10.57 -6.62
C LEU A 296 -26.15 11.52 -6.91
N ILE A 297 -25.79 11.67 -8.19
CA ILE A 297 -24.68 12.53 -8.67
C ILE A 297 -25.17 13.72 -9.51
N VAL A 298 -26.48 13.99 -9.48
CA VAL A 298 -27.10 15.15 -10.15
C VAL A 298 -26.98 16.40 -9.28
N ASP A 299 -27.26 16.27 -7.98
CA ASP A 299 -27.00 17.32 -7.00
C ASP A 299 -25.51 17.31 -6.63
N LYS A 300 -24.83 18.43 -6.90
CA LYS A 300 -23.42 18.66 -6.59
C LYS A 300 -23.21 19.70 -5.48
N SER A 301 -24.27 20.08 -4.75
CA SER A 301 -24.21 21.11 -3.70
C SER A 301 -23.25 20.77 -2.54
N LYS A 302 -22.86 19.50 -2.42
CA LYS A 302 -21.91 18.97 -1.42
C LYS A 302 -20.66 18.36 -2.05
N ASP A 303 -20.44 18.55 -3.34
CA ASP A 303 -19.24 18.05 -4.02
C ASP A 303 -18.04 18.93 -3.68
N VAL A 304 -16.93 18.29 -3.32
CA VAL A 304 -15.61 18.94 -3.22
C VAL A 304 -14.82 18.77 -4.53
N LYS A 305 -13.77 19.56 -4.70
CA LYS A 305 -12.85 19.46 -5.85
C LYS A 305 -11.89 18.29 -5.66
N LEU A 306 -11.79 17.46 -6.69
CA LEU A 306 -10.98 16.24 -6.67
C LEU A 306 -10.13 16.18 -7.94
N ILE A 307 -8.84 15.87 -7.80
CA ILE A 307 -7.99 15.46 -8.92
C ILE A 307 -7.64 14.00 -8.71
N SER A 308 -8.18 13.11 -9.54
CA SER A 308 -7.74 11.72 -9.55
C SER A 308 -6.37 11.65 -10.22
N ILE A 309 -5.43 10.91 -9.61
CA ILE A 309 -4.08 10.73 -10.14
C ILE A 309 -3.65 9.27 -9.99
N GLY A 310 -2.97 8.75 -11.00
CA GLY A 310 -2.39 7.42 -10.96
C GLY A 310 -1.23 7.24 -11.93
N ARG A 311 -0.61 6.07 -11.81
CA ARG A 311 0.44 5.55 -12.68
C ARG A 311 0.14 4.08 -12.95
N GLN A 312 0.55 3.58 -14.12
CA GLN A 312 0.33 2.18 -14.50
C GLN A 312 1.61 1.32 -14.37
N GLY A 313 2.60 1.79 -13.61
CA GLY A 313 3.93 1.16 -13.53
C GLY A 313 4.50 0.86 -14.92
N SER A 314 5.18 -0.28 -15.07
CA SER A 314 5.85 -0.67 -16.31
C SER A 314 4.90 -1.05 -17.46
N MET A 315 3.57 -1.02 -17.28
CA MET A 315 2.63 -1.08 -18.42
C MET A 315 2.89 0.07 -19.41
N THR A 316 3.29 1.25 -18.90
CA THR A 316 3.71 2.39 -19.72
C THR A 316 5.20 2.66 -19.53
N PHE A 317 5.90 2.96 -20.63
CA PHE A 317 7.36 3.11 -20.60
C PHE A 317 7.86 4.36 -19.85
N VAL A 318 7.18 5.50 -19.99
CA VAL A 318 7.67 6.80 -19.48
C VAL A 318 6.62 7.63 -18.74
N SER A 319 5.41 7.10 -18.58
CA SER A 319 4.26 7.88 -18.13
C SER A 319 3.97 7.65 -16.65
N ARG A 320 4.28 8.64 -15.82
CA ARG A 320 3.99 8.66 -14.37
C ARG A 320 3.28 9.96 -13.95
N PRO A 321 1.99 10.15 -14.32
CA PRO A 321 1.24 11.36 -13.97
C PRO A 321 1.17 11.63 -12.47
N SER A 322 0.94 10.59 -11.65
CA SER A 322 0.90 10.74 -10.19
C SER A 322 2.22 11.22 -9.62
N ASP A 323 3.37 10.66 -10.02
CA ASP A 323 4.70 11.12 -9.56
C ASP A 323 4.86 12.64 -9.78
N ALA A 324 4.52 13.12 -10.98
CA ALA A 324 4.61 14.54 -11.31
C ALA A 324 3.61 15.41 -10.54
N ALA A 325 2.39 14.90 -10.29
CA ALA A 325 1.41 15.59 -9.46
C ALA A 325 1.87 15.72 -8.00
N ILE A 326 2.42 14.65 -7.41
CA ILE A 326 2.93 14.65 -6.03
C ILE A 326 4.10 15.65 -5.89
N ILE A 327 5.02 15.68 -6.85
CA ILE A 327 6.09 16.69 -6.89
C ILE A 327 5.50 18.10 -7.01
N ALA A 328 4.55 18.34 -7.91
CA ALA A 328 3.90 19.65 -8.06
C ALA A 328 3.20 20.12 -6.77
N MET A 329 2.58 19.20 -6.01
CA MET A 329 2.00 19.51 -4.69
C MET A 329 3.08 19.99 -3.70
N ILE A 330 4.18 19.25 -3.58
CA ILE A 330 5.27 19.55 -2.64
C ILE A 330 6.00 20.84 -3.04
N GLU A 331 6.28 21.06 -4.33
CA GLU A 331 6.95 22.26 -4.85
C GLU A 331 6.10 23.53 -4.70
N SER A 332 4.78 23.41 -4.67
CA SER A 332 3.85 24.54 -4.52
C SER A 332 3.67 25.01 -3.08
N SER A 333 4.20 24.28 -2.10
CA SER A 333 4.02 24.55 -0.67
C SER A 333 4.54 25.92 -0.23
N LYS A 334 3.81 26.56 0.70
CA LYS A 334 4.08 27.94 1.17
C LYS A 334 4.26 28.09 2.68
N THR A 335 3.76 27.16 3.47
CA THR A 335 3.74 27.21 4.93
C THR A 335 4.11 25.88 5.59
N ILE A 336 3.45 24.78 5.22
CA ILE A 336 3.64 23.49 5.90
C ILE A 336 3.31 22.29 5.01
N ILE A 337 4.05 21.21 5.19
CA ILE A 337 3.87 19.89 4.60
C ILE A 337 3.75 18.90 5.75
N ARG A 338 2.73 18.04 5.70
CA ARG A 338 2.47 17.00 6.71
C ARG A 338 2.35 15.66 6.01
N MET A 339 3.05 14.65 6.48
CA MET A 339 3.11 13.33 5.85
C MET A 339 2.86 12.22 6.87
N VAL A 340 2.08 11.22 6.49
CA VAL A 340 1.81 10.01 7.26
C VAL A 340 2.03 8.83 6.30
N LEU A 341 3.19 8.20 6.42
CA LEU A 341 3.74 7.28 5.43
C LEU A 341 4.15 5.97 6.09
N GLN A 342 4.04 4.87 5.34
CA GLN A 342 4.83 3.67 5.62
C GLN A 342 6.31 4.05 5.71
N ASP A 343 6.85 4.54 4.60
CA ASP A 343 8.26 4.85 4.43
C ASP A 343 8.49 5.87 3.31
N ILE A 344 9.69 6.44 3.31
CA ILE A 344 10.23 7.23 2.19
C ILE A 344 11.58 6.69 1.71
N GLY A 345 12.31 5.96 2.55
CA GLY A 345 13.53 5.26 2.14
C GLY A 345 13.23 3.91 1.48
N PRO A 346 14.11 3.40 0.60
CA PRO A 346 13.99 2.05 0.02
C PRO A 346 14.19 0.96 1.10
N VAL A 347 13.78 -0.28 0.85
CA VAL A 347 14.06 -1.41 1.77
C VAL A 347 15.57 -1.51 2.04
N THR A 348 15.98 -1.61 3.31
CA THR A 348 17.40 -1.78 3.69
C THR A 348 17.90 -3.22 3.53
N ILE A 349 19.21 -3.43 3.44
CA ILE A 349 19.85 -4.74 3.67
C ILE A 349 19.85 -5.04 5.18
N PRO A 350 19.33 -6.20 5.63
CA PRO A 350 19.53 -6.84 6.93
C PRO A 350 20.43 -6.16 7.97
N GLY A 351 19.92 -5.23 8.79
CA GLY A 351 20.69 -4.65 9.89
C GLY A 351 21.84 -3.71 9.47
N THR A 352 21.77 -3.17 8.25
CA THR A 352 22.71 -2.16 7.73
C THR A 352 21.99 -0.84 7.43
N LYS A 353 22.74 0.24 7.26
CA LYS A 353 22.23 1.54 6.77
C LYS A 353 22.37 1.70 5.26
N ARG A 354 22.11 0.65 4.48
CA ARG A 354 22.18 0.65 3.01
C ARG A 354 20.91 0.09 2.40
N ALA A 355 20.46 0.69 1.30
CA ALA A 355 19.40 0.13 0.47
C ALA A 355 19.76 -1.28 -0.03
N LEU A 356 18.75 -2.14 -0.25
CA LEU A 356 18.92 -3.36 -1.05
C LEU A 356 19.42 -2.99 -2.46
N PRO A 357 20.38 -3.74 -3.04
CA PRO A 357 20.89 -3.45 -4.38
C PRO A 357 19.76 -3.36 -5.42
N GLY A 358 19.79 -2.30 -6.24
CA GLY A 358 18.75 -2.01 -7.23
C GLY A 358 17.58 -1.17 -6.71
N LEU A 359 17.46 -0.92 -5.40
CA LEU A 359 16.54 0.06 -4.84
C LEU A 359 17.25 1.40 -4.59
N THR A 360 16.54 2.50 -4.76
CA THR A 360 17.11 3.86 -4.67
C THR A 360 16.21 4.79 -3.88
N TRP A 361 16.80 5.83 -3.29
CA TRP A 361 16.04 6.89 -2.63
C TRP A 361 15.25 7.73 -3.64
N PRO A 362 14.04 8.22 -3.30
CA PRO A 362 13.16 8.97 -4.19
C PRO A 362 13.66 10.41 -4.35
N THR A 363 14.80 10.59 -5.04
CA THR A 363 15.55 11.86 -5.07
C THR A 363 14.74 13.07 -5.53
N ALA A 364 13.74 12.90 -6.40
CA ALA A 364 12.83 13.98 -6.80
C ALA A 364 11.98 14.47 -5.61
N VAL A 365 11.37 13.55 -4.84
CA VAL A 365 10.57 13.87 -3.64
C VAL A 365 11.45 14.52 -2.57
N LEU A 366 12.61 13.93 -2.29
CA LEU A 366 13.58 14.49 -1.35
C LEU A 366 14.10 15.88 -1.78
N SER A 367 14.23 16.12 -3.08
CA SER A 367 14.62 17.42 -3.65
C SER A 367 13.52 18.47 -3.49
N ALA A 368 12.26 18.09 -3.73
CA ALA A 368 11.11 18.98 -3.55
C ALA A 368 10.91 19.36 -2.07
N LEU A 369 11.08 18.40 -1.14
CA LEU A 369 11.12 18.64 0.30
C LEU A 369 12.30 19.53 0.72
N GLY A 370 13.49 19.26 0.18
CA GLY A 370 14.68 20.07 0.43
C GLY A 370 14.51 21.54 0.02
N GLY A 371 13.92 21.79 -1.16
CA GLY A 371 13.58 23.14 -1.62
C GLY A 371 12.47 23.81 -0.79
N ALA A 372 11.51 23.04 -0.26
CA ALA A 372 10.50 23.57 0.66
C ALA A 372 11.15 24.15 1.93
N ILE A 373 12.02 23.37 2.57
CA ILE A 373 12.75 23.79 3.78
C ILE A 373 13.71 24.94 3.46
N TYR A 374 14.57 24.77 2.44
CA TYR A 374 15.72 25.66 2.24
C TYR A 374 15.41 26.96 1.49
N ASP A 375 14.57 26.90 0.45
CA ASP A 375 14.26 28.08 -0.38
C ASP A 375 13.04 28.84 0.14
N ARG A 376 12.08 28.13 0.74
CA ARG A 376 10.77 28.69 1.12
C ARG A 376 10.55 28.79 2.64
N GLY A 377 11.37 28.13 3.47
CA GLY A 377 11.20 28.12 4.92
C GLY A 377 9.92 27.41 5.37
N VAL A 378 9.47 26.44 4.57
CA VAL A 378 8.26 25.63 4.81
C VAL A 378 8.55 24.57 5.86
N ASP A 379 7.65 24.46 6.84
CA ASP A 379 7.67 23.38 7.82
C ASP A 379 7.37 22.02 7.17
N VAL A 380 8.05 20.97 7.60
CA VAL A 380 7.88 19.59 7.13
C VAL A 380 7.75 18.68 8.35
N GLU A 381 6.58 18.08 8.51
CA GLU A 381 6.24 17.12 9.55
C GLU A 381 5.99 15.75 8.92
N ILE A 382 6.67 14.71 9.39
CA ILE A 382 6.58 13.35 8.83
C ILE A 382 6.39 12.33 9.96
N VAL A 383 5.33 11.55 9.89
CA VAL A 383 5.15 10.31 10.67
C VAL A 383 5.50 9.12 9.79
N LEU A 384 6.40 8.26 10.28
CA LEU A 384 6.84 7.03 9.63
C LEU A 384 6.40 5.79 10.42
N SER A 385 6.41 4.65 9.76
CA SER A 385 6.28 3.33 10.40
C SER A 385 7.50 3.01 11.27
N ASN A 386 7.32 2.25 12.36
CA ASN A 386 8.46 1.86 13.20
C ASN A 386 9.40 0.90 12.44
N PRO A 387 10.73 1.00 12.58
CA PRO A 387 11.66 0.17 11.82
C PRO A 387 11.45 -1.33 12.08
N GLY A 388 11.32 -2.12 11.01
CA GLY A 388 11.18 -3.57 11.09
C GLY A 388 9.88 -4.08 11.73
N CYS A 389 8.84 -3.25 11.84
CA CYS A 389 7.55 -3.66 12.39
C CYS A 389 6.86 -4.73 11.53
N ILE A 390 6.31 -5.75 12.19
CA ILE A 390 5.66 -6.93 11.60
C ILE A 390 4.36 -7.16 12.36
N PRO A 391 3.20 -7.40 11.70
CA PRO A 391 1.96 -7.71 12.41
C PRO A 391 2.12 -8.99 13.22
N GLY A 392 1.51 -9.04 14.41
CA GLY A 392 1.86 -10.00 15.46
C GLY A 392 1.52 -11.45 15.12
N SER A 393 0.69 -11.67 14.10
CA SER A 393 0.39 -13.00 13.58
C SER A 393 1.33 -13.49 12.47
N LEU A 394 2.33 -12.69 12.05
CA LEU A 394 3.16 -12.90 10.86
C LEU A 394 4.67 -12.94 11.17
N LYS A 395 5.44 -13.56 10.27
CA LYS A 395 6.90 -13.49 10.26
C LYS A 395 7.39 -12.33 9.39
N GLY A 396 8.62 -11.85 9.63
CA GLY A 396 9.26 -10.82 8.80
C GLY A 396 9.52 -11.21 7.34
N THR A 397 9.36 -12.49 7.00
CA THR A 397 9.33 -12.99 5.61
C THR A 397 7.93 -12.89 4.97
N GLU A 398 6.85 -12.80 5.75
CA GLU A 398 5.49 -12.64 5.25
C GLU A 398 5.16 -11.16 5.04
N ALA A 399 5.47 -10.31 6.02
CA ALA A 399 5.20 -8.87 6.00
C ALA A 399 6.28 -8.06 6.74
N CYS A 400 6.46 -6.80 6.35
CA CYS A 400 7.31 -5.82 7.04
C CYS A 400 6.89 -4.42 6.61
N TYR A 401 6.52 -3.57 7.59
CA TYR A 401 6.01 -2.23 7.31
C TYR A 401 7.00 -1.10 7.60
N GLY A 402 8.22 -1.40 8.05
CA GLY A 402 9.27 -0.40 8.28
C GLY A 402 10.59 -0.82 7.66
N ASN A 403 11.02 -0.11 6.62
CA ASN A 403 12.17 -0.43 5.76
C ASN A 403 13.53 -0.38 6.46
N GLY A 404 13.60 0.04 7.72
CA GLY A 404 14.80 -0.02 8.57
C GLY A 404 15.54 1.30 8.77
N TRP A 405 15.04 2.42 8.25
CA TRP A 405 15.68 3.73 8.38
C TRP A 405 15.33 4.42 9.70
N SER A 406 16.29 5.13 10.29
CA SER A 406 15.96 6.07 11.37
C SER A 406 15.41 7.39 10.81
N CYS A 407 14.67 8.14 11.64
CA CYS A 407 14.24 9.50 11.31
C CYS A 407 15.44 10.41 10.94
N VAL A 408 16.57 10.26 11.64
CA VAL A 408 17.86 10.91 11.31
C VAL A 408 18.39 10.52 9.93
N ASP A 409 18.27 9.26 9.51
CA ASP A 409 18.72 8.82 8.18
C ASP A 409 17.87 9.44 7.07
N VAL A 410 16.54 9.48 7.23
CA VAL A 410 15.63 10.15 6.29
C VAL A 410 15.93 11.64 6.18
N ALA A 411 16.06 12.34 7.32
CA ALA A 411 16.42 13.75 7.34
C ALA A 411 17.79 14.02 6.69
N SER A 412 18.76 13.12 6.88
CA SER A 412 20.08 13.21 6.22
C SER A 412 19.97 13.18 4.69
N GLU A 413 19.12 12.32 4.12
CA GLU A 413 18.95 12.26 2.66
C GLU A 413 18.19 13.46 2.09
N ILE A 414 17.23 14.04 2.83
CA ILE A 414 16.64 15.35 2.47
C ILE A 414 17.73 16.44 2.48
N VAL A 415 18.55 16.52 3.53
CA VAL A 415 19.60 17.54 3.63
C VAL A 415 20.69 17.39 2.57
N LYS A 416 20.97 16.16 2.13
CA LYS A 416 21.88 15.92 0.98
C LYS A 416 21.35 16.50 -0.33
N THR A 417 20.03 16.47 -0.61
CA THR A 417 19.50 17.10 -1.83
C THR A 417 19.68 18.62 -1.81
N ILE A 418 19.50 19.26 -0.64
CA ILE A 418 19.80 20.68 -0.45
C ILE A 418 21.27 20.97 -0.80
N ARG A 419 22.22 20.21 -0.23
CA ARG A 419 23.65 20.40 -0.53
C ARG A 419 24.04 20.09 -1.98
N LYS A 420 23.28 19.22 -2.67
CA LYS A 420 23.47 18.92 -4.10
C LYS A 420 22.94 20.04 -5.01
N ASN A 421 21.81 20.65 -4.65
CA ASN A 421 21.11 21.62 -5.49
C ASN A 421 21.60 23.06 -5.33
N HIS A 422 22.19 23.42 -4.18
CA HIS A 422 22.63 24.79 -3.91
C HIS A 422 24.15 24.91 -3.81
N HIS A 423 24.74 25.78 -4.64
CA HIS A 423 26.15 26.13 -4.55
C HIS A 423 26.42 26.94 -3.27
N LYS A 424 27.41 26.52 -2.47
CA LYS A 424 27.86 27.18 -1.23
C LYS A 424 26.75 27.33 -0.16
N VAL A 425 26.13 26.22 0.23
CA VAL A 425 25.30 26.16 1.44
C VAL A 425 26.10 26.62 2.67
N ASN A 426 25.48 27.48 3.49
CA ASN A 426 26.03 27.87 4.79
C ASN A 426 25.51 26.89 5.85
N ASP A 427 26.42 26.12 6.46
CA ASP A 427 26.06 25.04 7.40
C ASP A 427 25.32 25.53 8.65
N ALA A 428 25.57 26.76 9.11
CA ALA A 428 24.85 27.33 10.26
C ALA A 428 23.40 27.69 9.90
N ARG A 429 23.17 28.30 8.73
CA ARG A 429 21.81 28.53 8.19
C ARG A 429 21.08 27.21 7.93
N LEU A 430 21.77 26.23 7.34
CA LEU A 430 21.19 24.92 7.07
C LEU A 430 20.79 24.21 8.38
N ARG A 431 21.68 24.17 9.38
CA ARG A 431 21.38 23.57 10.69
C ARG A 431 20.20 24.27 11.38
N ALA A 432 20.10 25.60 11.30
CA ALA A 432 18.95 26.34 11.82
C ALA A 432 17.64 25.96 11.10
N LEU A 433 17.61 25.98 9.77
CA LEU A 433 16.41 25.62 8.99
C LEU A 433 15.99 24.16 9.22
N VAL A 434 16.94 23.21 9.30
CA VAL A 434 16.61 21.81 9.61
C VAL A 434 16.02 21.69 11.02
N LYS A 435 16.56 22.41 12.00
CA LYS A 435 16.06 22.42 13.38
C LYS A 435 14.68 23.06 13.53
N ASP A 436 14.46 24.16 12.82
CA ASP A 436 13.26 24.98 12.96
C ASP A 436 12.13 24.49 12.06
N ASN A 437 12.43 23.78 10.96
CA ASN A 437 11.45 23.38 9.96
C ASN A 437 11.32 21.88 9.67
N LEU A 438 12.24 20.99 10.06
CA LEU A 438 12.11 19.55 9.80
C LEU A 438 11.84 18.74 11.08
N ARG A 439 10.71 18.02 11.09
CA ARG A 439 10.27 17.18 12.21
C ARG A 439 9.86 15.81 11.68
N ILE A 440 10.58 14.76 12.08
CA ILE A 440 10.30 13.38 11.67
C ILE A 440 10.17 12.53 12.95
N CYS A 441 9.12 11.72 13.04
CA CYS A 441 8.89 10.80 14.15
C CYS A 441 8.30 9.46 13.67
N PHE A 442 8.31 8.47 14.54
CA PHE A 442 7.60 7.20 14.32
C PHE A 442 6.19 7.21 14.89
N VAL A 443 5.31 6.38 14.33
CA VAL A 443 3.92 6.16 14.80
C VAL A 443 3.88 5.62 16.23
N ARG A 444 2.99 6.16 17.08
CA ARG A 444 2.83 5.75 18.49
C ARG A 444 1.39 5.82 19.01
N HIS A 445 1.06 4.96 19.96
CA HIS A 445 -0.14 5.02 20.80
C HIS A 445 0.24 5.66 22.14
N ASN A 446 -0.32 6.82 22.48
CA ASN A 446 -0.01 7.55 23.72
C ASN A 446 1.50 7.55 24.08
N LYS A 447 2.37 7.87 23.11
CA LYS A 447 3.85 7.86 23.22
C LYS A 447 4.54 6.48 23.35
N SER A 448 3.82 5.36 23.29
CA SER A 448 4.40 4.01 23.08
C SER A 448 4.58 3.71 21.60
N ASP A 449 5.76 3.24 21.19
CA ASP A 449 6.03 2.73 19.82
C ASP A 449 5.77 1.23 19.65
N SER A 450 5.31 0.57 20.71
CA SER A 450 5.15 -0.88 20.79
C SER A 450 3.81 -1.27 21.42
N TYR A 451 3.28 -2.43 21.00
CA TYR A 451 2.14 -3.13 21.59
C TYR A 451 2.52 -3.77 22.94
N GLU A 452 1.54 -4.28 23.70
CA GLU A 452 1.76 -4.89 25.03
C GLU A 452 2.70 -6.11 24.99
N ASP A 453 2.76 -6.82 23.86
CA ASP A 453 3.69 -7.95 23.65
C ASP A 453 5.12 -7.53 23.28
N GLY A 454 5.38 -6.22 23.13
CA GLY A 454 6.68 -5.65 22.80
C GLY A 454 6.99 -5.58 21.30
N MET A 455 6.07 -5.97 20.42
CA MET A 455 6.23 -5.78 18.97
C MET A 455 5.96 -4.33 18.57
N SER A 456 6.73 -3.81 17.60
CA SER A 456 6.63 -2.40 17.20
C SER A 456 5.42 -2.09 16.32
N ILE A 457 4.83 -0.90 16.52
CA ILE A 457 3.61 -0.45 15.85
C ILE A 457 3.89 -0.16 14.37
N GLY A 458 3.16 -0.82 13.47
CA GLY A 458 3.28 -0.61 12.03
C GLY A 458 2.35 0.47 11.48
N LEU A 459 2.83 1.19 10.46
CA LEU A 459 2.08 2.15 9.65
C LEU A 459 2.24 1.79 8.16
N HIS A 460 1.15 1.82 7.41
CA HIS A 460 1.07 1.53 5.99
C HIS A 460 0.31 2.63 5.22
N ALA A 461 -0.09 3.73 5.87
CA ALA A 461 -0.72 4.85 5.18
C ALA A 461 0.18 5.45 4.06
N LYS A 462 -0.47 6.08 3.08
CA LYS A 462 0.18 6.86 2.01
C LYS A 462 -0.49 8.23 1.90
N HIS A 463 -0.48 8.99 2.99
CA HIS A 463 -1.23 10.24 3.13
C HIS A 463 -0.31 11.45 3.34
N PHE A 464 -0.66 12.59 2.75
CA PHE A 464 -0.02 13.85 3.07
C PHE A 464 -0.94 15.05 2.82
N ILE A 465 -0.71 16.11 3.58
CA ILE A 465 -1.45 17.38 3.57
C ILE A 465 -0.45 18.50 3.26
N ILE A 466 -0.83 19.42 2.37
CA ILE A 466 -0.03 20.59 2.00
C ILE A 466 -0.82 21.86 2.35
N ASP A 467 -0.17 22.74 3.11
CA ASP A 467 -0.65 24.04 3.59
C ASP A 467 -2.02 24.02 4.28
N ASP A 468 -2.41 22.86 4.80
CA ASP A 468 -3.72 22.56 5.40
C ASP A 468 -4.93 22.98 4.52
N ILE A 469 -4.76 22.93 3.19
CA ILE A 469 -5.80 23.22 2.19
C ILE A 469 -5.98 22.13 1.13
N CYS A 470 -4.97 21.28 0.91
CA CYS A 470 -4.96 20.25 -0.12
C CYS A 470 -4.34 18.96 0.46
N CYS A 471 -4.87 17.77 0.15
CA CYS A 471 -4.28 16.51 0.63
C CYS A 471 -4.37 15.37 -0.40
N TYR A 472 -3.43 14.41 -0.32
CA TYR A 472 -3.48 13.16 -1.08
C TYR A 472 -3.91 11.98 -0.19
N ILE A 473 -4.80 11.13 -0.69
CA ILE A 473 -5.12 9.81 -0.13
C ILE A 473 -5.16 8.79 -1.28
N GLY A 474 -4.44 7.68 -1.14
CA GLY A 474 -4.42 6.63 -2.16
C GLY A 474 -3.41 5.52 -1.83
N SER A 475 -3.00 4.78 -2.86
CA SER A 475 -2.10 3.63 -2.70
C SER A 475 -0.62 3.95 -2.86
N GLN A 476 -0.25 5.13 -3.38
CA GLN A 476 1.11 5.40 -3.83
C GLN A 476 2.08 5.70 -2.68
N ASN A 477 3.01 4.78 -2.45
CA ASN A 477 4.14 5.00 -1.55
C ASN A 477 5.10 6.09 -2.10
N LEU A 478 5.78 6.80 -1.20
CA LEU A 478 6.80 7.78 -1.59
C LEU A 478 8.21 7.17 -1.75
N TYR A 479 8.47 5.97 -1.20
CA TYR A 479 9.67 5.21 -1.52
C TYR A 479 9.61 4.66 -2.96
N THR A 480 10.78 4.46 -3.57
CA THR A 480 10.89 4.10 -5.00
C THR A 480 10.41 2.66 -5.27
N CYS A 481 9.20 2.53 -5.81
CA CYS A 481 8.72 1.33 -6.49
C CYS A 481 7.93 1.74 -7.74
N ASP A 482 8.08 1.00 -8.86
CA ASP A 482 7.40 1.31 -10.12
C ASP A 482 6.13 0.46 -10.30
N LEU A 483 5.13 0.65 -9.44
CA LEU A 483 3.89 -0.14 -9.44
C LEU A 483 2.74 0.62 -10.12
N ALA A 484 1.66 -0.07 -10.47
CA ALA A 484 0.43 0.61 -10.88
C ALA A 484 -0.37 1.01 -9.64
N GLU A 485 -0.57 2.31 -9.46
CA GLU A 485 -1.08 2.92 -8.23
C GLU A 485 -2.00 4.09 -8.54
N TRP A 486 -2.92 4.37 -7.62
CA TRP A 486 -3.98 5.35 -7.82
C TRP A 486 -4.35 6.04 -6.51
N GLY A 487 -4.83 7.27 -6.60
CA GLY A 487 -5.35 8.03 -5.46
C GLY A 487 -6.01 9.34 -5.86
N LEU A 488 -6.39 10.10 -4.85
CA LEU A 488 -7.12 11.35 -4.97
C LEU A 488 -6.35 12.48 -4.30
N VAL A 489 -6.21 13.59 -5.02
CA VAL A 489 -5.91 14.90 -4.46
C VAL A 489 -7.25 15.55 -4.12
N VAL A 490 -7.51 15.77 -2.82
CA VAL A 490 -8.66 16.51 -2.31
C VAL A 490 -8.23 17.97 -2.18
N ASP A 491 -8.81 18.84 -3.00
CA ASP A 491 -8.46 20.26 -3.10
C ASP A 491 -9.58 21.14 -2.53
N ASP A 492 -9.94 20.87 -1.28
CA ASP A 492 -10.96 21.61 -0.53
C ASP A 492 -10.52 21.86 0.90
N LYS A 493 -10.44 23.14 1.28
CA LYS A 493 -9.88 23.55 2.57
C LYS A 493 -10.68 23.04 3.76
N GLU A 494 -12.01 23.13 3.73
CA GLU A 494 -12.84 22.73 4.88
C GLU A 494 -12.71 21.22 5.14
N THR A 495 -12.76 20.44 4.07
CA THR A 495 -12.59 18.99 4.12
C THR A 495 -11.19 18.58 4.56
N VAL A 496 -10.14 19.21 4.04
CA VAL A 496 -8.76 18.94 4.46
C VAL A 496 -8.52 19.30 5.93
N GLN A 497 -9.11 20.39 6.42
CA GLN A 497 -9.07 20.74 7.85
C GLN A 497 -9.81 19.70 8.72
N ASN A 498 -10.93 19.16 8.23
CA ASN A 498 -11.63 18.06 8.92
C ASN A 498 -10.76 16.79 8.96
N ILE A 499 -10.22 16.34 7.82
CA ILE A 499 -9.32 15.18 7.73
C ILE A 499 -8.10 15.35 8.65
N LYS A 500 -7.46 16.52 8.62
CA LYS A 500 -6.37 16.88 9.52
C LYS A 500 -6.77 16.71 10.99
N LYS A 501 -7.92 17.28 11.38
CA LYS A 501 -8.40 17.24 12.77
C LYS A 501 -8.79 15.83 13.23
N THR A 502 -9.41 15.02 12.37
CA THR A 502 -9.88 13.68 12.73
C THR A 502 -8.77 12.64 12.69
N TYR A 503 -7.73 12.84 11.87
CA TYR A 503 -6.65 11.87 11.68
C TYR A 503 -5.27 12.45 12.03
N PHE A 504 -4.73 13.37 11.22
CA PHE A 504 -3.35 13.86 11.37
C PHE A 504 -3.05 14.40 12.78
N ASP A 505 -3.90 15.26 13.32
CA ASP A 505 -3.68 15.89 14.62
C ASP A 505 -3.68 14.85 15.76
N ARG A 506 -4.43 13.76 15.62
CA ARG A 506 -4.46 12.64 16.59
C ARG A 506 -3.18 11.83 16.52
N ILE A 507 -2.77 11.38 15.33
CA ILE A 507 -1.53 10.61 15.18
C ILE A 507 -0.32 11.48 15.55
N TRP A 508 -0.25 12.74 15.13
CA TRP A 508 0.86 13.65 15.45
C TRP A 508 0.99 13.93 16.95
N LYS A 509 -0.12 14.28 17.63
CA LYS A 509 -0.17 14.50 19.08
C LYS A 509 0.45 13.34 19.84
N ASN A 510 0.15 12.10 19.45
CA ASN A 510 0.59 10.90 20.15
C ASN A 510 1.95 10.37 19.66
N SER A 511 2.30 10.59 18.39
CA SER A 511 3.54 10.12 17.75
C SER A 511 4.75 11.02 18.01
N TYR A 512 4.61 12.34 17.90
CA TYR A 512 5.76 13.24 17.86
C TYR A 512 6.55 13.29 19.18
N ILE A 513 7.83 12.95 19.10
CA ILE A 513 8.82 13.11 20.17
C ILE A 513 10.04 13.78 19.54
N GLN A 514 10.49 14.90 20.09
CA GLN A 514 11.60 15.70 19.52
C GLN A 514 12.92 14.91 19.39
N LEU A 515 13.11 13.87 20.20
CA LEU A 515 14.31 13.05 20.24
C LEU A 515 14.47 12.12 19.02
N ASP A 516 13.40 11.83 18.26
CA ASP A 516 13.48 10.92 17.11
C ASP A 516 14.43 11.43 16.02
N CYS A 517 14.52 12.76 15.84
CA CYS A 517 15.29 13.40 14.78
C CYS A 517 16.27 14.45 15.34
N ASP A 518 17.39 13.98 15.89
CA ASP A 518 18.49 14.84 16.32
C ASP A 518 19.18 15.50 15.11
N VAL A 519 19.06 16.83 15.03
CA VAL A 519 19.62 17.68 13.97
C VAL A 519 21.15 17.61 13.93
N ASP A 520 21.81 17.46 15.07
CA ASP A 520 23.27 17.40 15.12
C ASP A 520 23.73 16.07 14.51
N ALA A 521 23.05 14.97 14.86
CA ALA A 521 23.25 13.66 14.23
C ALA A 521 22.90 13.63 12.73
N VAL A 522 21.91 14.42 12.27
CA VAL A 522 21.60 14.59 10.84
C VAL A 522 22.77 15.25 10.10
N MET A 523 23.31 16.35 10.65
CA MET A 523 24.39 17.10 10.02
C MET A 523 25.71 16.32 10.00
N ASP A 524 25.99 15.53 11.04
CA ASP A 524 27.17 14.67 11.11
C ASP A 524 26.99 13.41 10.22
N GLY A 525 25.75 12.94 10.05
CA GLY A 525 25.35 11.81 9.21
C GLY A 525 25.35 12.04 7.69
N LEU A 526 25.73 13.23 7.21
CA LEU A 526 25.72 13.57 5.78
C LEU A 526 26.80 12.83 4.97
N GLY A 527 27.84 12.33 5.62
CA GLY A 527 28.90 11.54 4.97
C GLY A 527 28.58 10.04 4.78
N VAL A 528 27.49 9.54 5.36
CA VAL A 528 27.11 8.12 5.31
C VAL A 528 26.55 7.77 3.93
N ASP A 529 27.08 6.74 3.27
CA ASP A 529 26.48 6.17 2.07
C ASP A 529 25.27 5.29 2.43
N ARG A 530 24.08 5.77 2.06
CA ARG A 530 22.79 5.08 2.22
C ARG A 530 22.20 4.56 0.90
N ASN A 531 22.84 4.85 -0.23
CA ASN A 531 22.40 4.36 -1.55
C ASN A 531 22.82 2.90 -1.76
N GLY A 532 23.89 2.45 -1.08
CA GLY A 532 24.42 1.10 -1.28
C GLY A 532 25.14 0.93 -2.62
N GLU A 533 25.54 2.03 -3.26
CA GLU A 533 26.31 2.04 -4.52
C GLU A 533 27.71 1.45 -4.29
N PHE A 534 27.82 0.14 -4.44
CA PHE A 534 29.09 -0.55 -4.48
C PHE A 534 29.92 -0.03 -5.67
N LYS A 535 31.09 0.55 -5.39
CA LYS A 535 32.12 0.90 -6.38
C LYS A 535 32.79 -0.34 -7.00
N LEU A 536 32.03 -1.38 -7.35
CA LEU A 536 32.52 -2.58 -8.00
C LEU A 536 32.56 -2.44 -9.53
N PHE A 537 31.77 -1.52 -10.11
CA PHE A 537 31.70 -1.29 -11.55
C PHE A 537 31.75 0.19 -11.91
N ASN A 538 32.96 0.74 -11.94
CA ASN A 538 33.22 2.12 -12.35
C ASN A 538 33.30 2.24 -13.89
N VAL A 539 32.29 1.72 -14.60
CA VAL A 539 32.22 1.70 -16.09
C VAL A 539 30.79 1.98 -16.59
N THR A 540 30.32 3.21 -16.38
CA THR A 540 29.46 3.96 -17.32
C THR A 540 29.40 5.42 -16.87
N ASN A 541 29.30 6.36 -17.80
CA ASN A 541 29.33 7.79 -17.49
C ASN A 541 28.02 8.27 -16.85
N HIS A 542 28.07 8.70 -15.59
CA HIS A 542 27.01 9.50 -14.98
C HIS A 542 26.96 10.90 -15.61
N ASN A 543 26.15 11.07 -16.66
CA ASN A 543 25.56 12.36 -17.08
C ASN A 543 24.56 12.14 -18.23
N ASP A 544 23.49 11.40 -17.95
CA ASP A 544 22.23 11.26 -18.70
C ASP A 544 21.36 10.29 -17.84
N VAL A 545 20.03 10.35 -17.72
CA VAL A 545 19.02 11.36 -18.09
C VAL A 545 17.77 11.08 -17.21
N ILE A 546 16.92 12.07 -16.91
CA ILE A 546 15.61 11.83 -16.27
C ILE A 546 14.59 11.35 -17.32
N HIS A 547 14.87 10.22 -17.98
CA HIS A 547 13.95 9.45 -18.85
C HIS A 547 14.50 8.02 -19.02
N GLY A 548 13.67 7.00 -18.77
CA GLY A 548 14.05 5.60 -19.02
C GLY A 548 13.28 4.64 -18.11
N GLY A 549 12.32 3.85 -18.59
CA GLY A 549 11.83 3.77 -19.98
C GLY A 549 12.67 2.90 -20.92
N GLY A 550 13.69 2.21 -20.40
CA GLY A 550 14.39 1.13 -21.09
C GLY A 550 14.25 -0.17 -20.31
N ASP A 551 14.17 -1.32 -21.01
CA ASP A 551 14.14 -2.64 -20.37
C ASP A 551 15.50 -3.00 -19.69
N GLU A 552 16.54 -2.18 -19.88
CA GLU A 552 17.93 -2.37 -19.41
C GLU A 552 18.15 -2.09 -17.92
N PHE A 553 17.30 -1.31 -17.24
CA PHE A 553 17.53 -0.90 -15.84
C PHE A 553 17.26 -2.00 -14.79
N TYR A 554 16.88 -3.21 -15.23
CA TYR A 554 16.53 -4.35 -14.36
C TYR A 554 17.22 -5.67 -14.75
N ASP A 555 18.36 -5.60 -15.46
CA ASP A 555 19.23 -6.76 -15.67
C ASP A 555 20.13 -7.01 -14.45
N ILE A 556 19.48 -7.37 -13.33
CA ILE A 556 20.16 -8.01 -12.20
C ILE A 556 20.48 -9.45 -12.63
N ASP A 557 21.76 -9.71 -12.90
CA ASP A 557 22.30 -11.03 -13.21
C ASP A 557 21.96 -12.04 -12.08
N GLU A 558 21.65 -13.29 -12.45
CA GLU A 558 21.42 -14.38 -11.49
C GLU A 558 22.61 -14.55 -10.51
N SER A 559 23.83 -14.22 -10.94
CA SER A 559 25.01 -14.19 -10.06
C SER A 559 24.90 -13.14 -8.94
N GLN A 560 24.32 -11.98 -9.23
CA GLN A 560 24.09 -10.91 -8.24
C GLN A 560 23.00 -11.32 -7.25
N VAL A 561 21.89 -11.89 -7.74
CA VAL A 561 20.81 -12.44 -6.88
C VAL A 561 21.39 -13.47 -5.89
N LYS A 562 22.30 -14.34 -6.36
CA LYS A 562 22.98 -15.33 -5.52
C LYS A 562 23.82 -14.69 -4.41
N VAL A 563 24.62 -13.66 -4.71
CA VAL A 563 25.47 -12.99 -3.70
C VAL A 563 24.63 -12.25 -2.64
N ILE A 564 23.55 -11.57 -3.05
CA ILE A 564 22.65 -10.89 -2.12
C ILE A 564 21.97 -11.92 -1.21
N LYS A 565 21.55 -13.06 -1.77
CA LYS A 565 20.98 -14.19 -1.01
C LYS A 565 21.98 -14.76 0.02
N GLU A 566 23.19 -15.11 -0.38
CA GLU A 566 24.22 -15.67 0.51
C GLU A 566 24.57 -14.70 1.66
N THR A 567 24.62 -13.39 1.35
CA THR A 567 24.83 -12.33 2.34
C THR A 567 23.64 -12.23 3.33
N TYR A 568 22.41 -12.33 2.84
CA TYR A 568 21.19 -12.27 3.66
C TYR A 568 21.03 -13.50 4.56
N GLU A 569 21.21 -14.71 4.01
CA GLU A 569 21.16 -15.97 4.76
C GLU A 569 22.24 -15.99 5.86
N SER A 570 23.45 -15.49 5.57
CA SER A 570 24.50 -15.32 6.57
C SER A 570 24.18 -14.29 7.66
N ALA A 571 23.47 -13.21 7.33
CA ALA A 571 23.09 -12.17 8.29
C ALA A 571 21.92 -12.56 9.18
N MET A 572 20.99 -13.39 8.69
CA MET A 572 19.90 -13.93 9.50
C MET A 572 20.38 -15.05 10.44
N ASN A 573 21.22 -15.96 9.95
CA ASN A 573 21.75 -17.05 10.76
C ASN A 573 22.68 -16.57 11.90
N SER A 574 23.21 -15.34 11.84
CA SER A 574 23.99 -14.74 12.93
C SER A 574 23.15 -14.10 14.04
N ARG A 575 21.81 -14.10 13.92
CA ARG A 575 20.87 -13.61 14.94
C ARG A 575 20.26 -14.69 15.83
N GLU A 576 20.45 -15.98 15.52
CA GLU A 576 20.20 -17.07 16.47
C GLU A 576 21.33 -17.09 17.51
N VAL A 577 21.18 -16.28 18.56
CA VAL A 577 22.17 -16.20 19.65
C VAL A 577 22.15 -17.49 20.48
N SER A 578 23.32 -18.10 20.62
CA SER A 578 23.58 -19.25 21.49
C SER A 578 23.28 -18.95 22.97
N PRO A 579 22.66 -19.86 23.73
CA PRO A 579 22.31 -19.65 25.13
C PRO A 579 23.51 -19.89 26.07
N GLU A 580 24.59 -19.12 25.94
CA GLU A 580 25.80 -19.28 26.77
C GLU A 580 26.60 -17.97 26.90
N ALA A 581 26.32 -17.19 27.95
CA ALA A 581 27.23 -16.20 28.57
C ALA A 581 26.56 -15.51 29.79
N ARG A 582 26.51 -16.21 30.92
CA ARG A 582 26.39 -15.58 32.25
C ARG A 582 27.34 -16.31 33.19
N ASP A 583 28.46 -15.66 33.49
CA ASP A 583 29.12 -15.66 34.80
C ASP A 583 30.22 -14.58 34.79
N ASP A 584 30.53 -14.05 35.98
CA ASP A 584 31.59 -13.09 36.35
C ASP A 584 31.65 -11.74 35.57
N GLU A 585 31.59 -10.55 36.17
CA GLU A 585 32.17 -10.14 37.46
C GLU A 585 31.65 -8.72 37.83
N CYS A 586 31.08 -8.51 39.03
CA CYS A 586 31.18 -7.22 39.71
C CYS A 586 30.87 -7.31 41.21
N GLU A 587 31.90 -7.12 42.04
CA GLU A 587 31.86 -7.34 43.48
C GLU A 587 31.72 -6.02 44.28
N ARG A 588 31.02 -6.06 45.42
CA ARG A 588 30.96 -5.04 46.51
C ARG A 588 30.18 -3.74 46.16
N LYS A 589 29.19 -3.31 46.96
CA LYS A 589 29.19 -3.17 48.42
C LYS A 589 27.77 -3.19 49.01
N THR A 590 27.57 -3.92 50.09
CA THR A 590 26.50 -3.67 51.07
C THR A 590 27.03 -2.84 52.24
N PRO A 591 26.13 -2.23 53.02
CA PRO A 591 26.19 -2.52 54.45
C PRO A 591 24.84 -3.02 54.99
N SER A 592 24.94 -3.98 55.91
CA SER A 592 23.87 -4.40 56.84
C SER A 592 23.79 -3.37 58.02
N PRO A 593 22.82 -3.41 58.97
CA PRO A 593 22.39 -4.60 59.69
C PRO A 593 20.87 -4.77 59.92
N SER A 594 20.50 -6.01 60.25
CA SER A 594 19.20 -6.39 60.80
C SER A 594 19.06 -6.00 62.28
N ARG A 595 17.82 -5.85 62.76
CA ARG A 595 17.50 -6.05 64.18
C ARG A 595 16.12 -6.66 64.40
N VAL A 596 16.10 -7.64 65.29
CA VAL A 596 14.94 -8.42 65.73
C VAL A 596 14.08 -7.62 66.72
N CYS A 597 12.76 -7.77 66.65
CA CYS A 597 11.90 -7.78 67.85
C CYS A 597 10.56 -8.49 67.58
N LYS A 598 10.02 -9.13 68.62
CA LYS A 598 8.70 -9.80 68.64
C LYS A 598 7.64 -8.82 69.16
N SER A 599 6.39 -8.99 68.72
CA SER A 599 5.21 -8.89 69.60
C SER A 599 4.02 -9.62 68.96
N THR A 600 3.10 -10.07 69.82
CA THR A 600 1.89 -10.84 69.47
C THR A 600 0.67 -9.91 69.34
N ASP A 601 -0.42 -10.43 68.75
CA ASP A 601 -1.79 -10.42 69.31
C ASP A 601 -2.89 -10.43 68.23
N GLU A 602 -3.44 -11.64 68.03
CA GLU A 602 -4.86 -12.00 68.19
C GLU A 602 -6.05 -11.41 67.37
N ILE A 603 -6.90 -12.38 66.96
CA ILE A 603 -8.38 -12.37 66.77
C ILE A 603 -8.99 -12.24 65.36
N GLY A 604 -9.62 -13.36 64.94
CA GLY A 604 -10.88 -13.41 64.17
C GLY A 604 -10.79 -13.47 62.63
N GLY A 605 -11.33 -14.47 61.93
CA GLY A 605 -11.99 -15.73 62.35
C GLY A 605 -12.75 -16.39 61.17
N GLU A 606 -12.89 -17.73 61.19
CA GLU A 606 -13.81 -18.57 60.36
C GLU A 606 -13.61 -18.49 58.81
N ALA A 607 -14.08 -19.40 57.93
CA ALA A 607 -14.39 -20.84 57.92
C ALA A 607 -14.65 -21.23 56.43
N ALA A 608 -14.39 -22.44 55.88
CA ALA A 608 -13.68 -23.65 56.32
C ALA A 608 -13.32 -24.53 55.07
N ALA A 609 -12.75 -25.74 55.31
CA ALA A 609 -12.99 -27.05 54.65
C ALA A 609 -13.50 -27.14 53.17
N SER A 610 -13.05 -28.07 52.31
CA SER A 610 -12.22 -29.28 52.51
C SER A 610 -11.77 -29.91 51.17
N ARG A 611 -10.55 -30.51 51.15
CA ARG A 611 -10.17 -31.91 50.78
C ARG A 611 -10.89 -32.66 49.63
N GLU A 612 -10.30 -33.62 48.92
CA GLU A 612 -8.93 -34.20 48.76
C GLU A 612 -9.00 -35.22 47.58
N ASN A 613 -7.86 -35.77 47.16
CA ASN A 613 -7.67 -37.07 46.46
C ASN A 613 -7.81 -37.17 44.92
N GLU A 614 -6.65 -37.30 44.27
CA GLU A 614 -6.38 -38.31 43.22
C GLU A 614 -6.53 -39.75 43.82
N PRO A 615 -6.69 -40.83 43.02
CA PRO A 615 -5.55 -41.44 42.34
C PRO A 615 -5.83 -42.03 40.93
N GLN A 616 -4.77 -42.57 40.35
CA GLN A 616 -4.64 -43.26 39.05
C GLN A 616 -5.48 -44.55 38.95
N ASP A 617 -5.83 -44.97 37.72
CA ASP A 617 -5.34 -46.25 37.14
C ASP A 617 -5.69 -46.42 35.64
N GLN A 618 -5.29 -47.55 35.05
CA GLN A 618 -4.93 -47.73 33.63
C GLN A 618 -6.01 -48.42 32.75
N ASP A 619 -5.74 -48.34 31.43
CA ASP A 619 -5.91 -49.37 30.39
C ASP A 619 -7.21 -49.57 29.54
N GLU A 620 -6.90 -49.70 28.24
CA GLU A 620 -7.50 -50.50 27.15
C GLU A 620 -8.76 -50.10 26.33
N SER A 621 -8.59 -50.35 25.01
CA SER A 621 -9.56 -50.64 23.93
C SER A 621 -10.18 -49.50 23.08
N ASP A 622 -9.69 -49.43 21.83
CA ASP A 622 -10.38 -49.35 20.52
C ASP A 622 -11.89 -48.99 20.47
N ASP A 623 -12.31 -48.03 19.64
CA ASP A 623 -12.55 -48.25 18.19
C ASP A 623 -13.03 -46.96 17.46
N ASP A 624 -13.13 -47.02 16.12
CA ASP A 624 -13.45 -45.99 15.11
C ASP A 624 -14.54 -44.93 15.40
N GLY A 625 -14.39 -43.71 14.85
CA GLY A 625 -15.39 -42.66 15.09
C GLY A 625 -15.41 -41.33 14.30
N ASN A 626 -14.75 -41.18 13.15
CA ASN A 626 -15.11 -40.20 12.08
C ASN A 626 -15.54 -38.75 12.47
N ARG A 627 -14.62 -37.77 12.40
CA ARG A 627 -14.97 -36.35 12.12
C ARG A 627 -13.86 -35.60 11.38
N ASN A 628 -13.95 -35.56 10.04
CA ASN A 628 -13.14 -34.66 9.22
C ASN A 628 -13.57 -33.20 9.40
N GLN A 629 -12.83 -32.45 10.23
CA GLN A 629 -12.91 -31.00 10.30
C GLN A 629 -11.68 -30.41 9.59
N LEU A 630 -11.76 -30.32 8.26
CA LEU A 630 -10.70 -29.75 7.42
C LEU A 630 -10.63 -28.24 7.62
N SER A 631 -9.64 -27.76 8.38
CA SER A 631 -9.30 -26.34 8.44
C SER A 631 -8.71 -25.86 7.11
N LEU A 632 -9.00 -24.61 6.77
CA LEU A 632 -8.55 -23.96 5.53
C LEU A 632 -7.17 -23.29 5.75
N ASP A 633 -6.23 -24.04 6.32
CA ASP A 633 -4.87 -23.55 6.57
C ASP A 633 -3.99 -23.57 5.30
N CYS A 634 -3.00 -22.68 5.28
CA CYS A 634 -2.00 -22.50 4.23
C CYS A 634 -2.51 -21.97 2.87
N CYS A 635 -2.68 -20.63 2.80
CA CYS A 635 -2.14 -19.82 1.69
C CYS A 635 -2.10 -18.31 2.01
N GLY A 636 -1.47 -17.94 3.14
CA GLY A 636 -1.02 -16.57 3.38
C GLY A 636 0.51 -16.55 3.40
N LEU A 637 1.15 -16.05 2.34
CA LEU A 637 2.61 -15.97 2.22
C LEU A 637 3.00 -14.73 1.39
N LEU A 638 3.96 -13.96 1.90
CA LEU A 638 4.87 -13.06 1.17
C LEU A 638 4.21 -11.97 0.29
N THR A 639 4.01 -10.75 0.82
CA THR A 639 3.45 -9.65 0.00
C THR A 639 4.17 -8.30 0.03
N ASP A 640 5.02 -7.99 1.02
CA ASP A 640 5.68 -6.67 1.10
C ASP A 640 7.20 -6.65 0.83
N HIS A 641 7.83 -7.79 0.54
CA HIS A 641 9.25 -7.87 0.16
C HIS A 641 9.50 -8.70 -1.11
N ILE A 642 10.25 -8.10 -2.04
CA ILE A 642 10.64 -8.72 -3.32
C ILE A 642 11.77 -9.73 -3.07
N TRP A 643 11.48 -11.02 -3.21
CA TRP A 643 12.51 -12.05 -3.37
C TRP A 643 12.12 -13.09 -4.42
N ALA A 644 12.95 -13.19 -5.47
CA ALA A 644 12.86 -14.26 -6.44
C ALA A 644 13.64 -15.49 -5.94
N PHE A 645 13.01 -16.67 -5.92
CA PHE A 645 13.69 -17.94 -5.62
C PHE A 645 13.49 -18.96 -6.75
N GLY A 646 14.61 -19.40 -7.32
CA GLY A 646 14.66 -20.55 -8.23
C GLY A 646 14.55 -21.88 -7.47
N ALA A 647 13.93 -22.88 -8.10
CA ALA A 647 13.64 -24.17 -7.49
C ALA A 647 14.89 -25.03 -7.22
N LYS A 648 14.94 -25.67 -6.04
CA LYS A 648 15.88 -26.78 -5.78
C LYS A 648 15.44 -28.02 -6.57
N ARG A 649 16.37 -28.66 -7.30
CA ARG A 649 16.16 -29.98 -7.91
C ARG A 649 16.25 -31.08 -6.84
N CYS A 650 15.29 -32.00 -6.82
CA CYS A 650 15.54 -33.36 -6.31
C CYS A 650 16.35 -34.15 -7.35
N PRO A 651 17.32 -34.98 -6.94
CA PRO A 651 18.01 -35.90 -7.83
C PRO A 651 17.21 -37.20 -7.95
N TYR A 652 16.88 -37.59 -9.19
CA TYR A 652 16.68 -39.01 -9.53
C TYR A 652 17.44 -39.29 -10.82
N GLU A 653 18.55 -40.04 -10.67
CA GLU A 653 19.26 -40.62 -11.80
C GLU A 653 18.46 -41.82 -12.33
N ILE A 654 17.99 -41.75 -13.57
CA ILE A 654 17.86 -42.93 -14.42
C ILE A 654 18.46 -42.55 -15.78
N GLY A 655 19.69 -42.97 -16.01
CA GLY A 655 20.35 -42.78 -17.30
C GLY A 655 19.92 -43.83 -18.31
N LEU A 656 19.76 -43.43 -19.57
CA LEU A 656 19.91 -44.27 -20.75
C LEU A 656 20.17 -43.34 -21.94
N GLY A 657 21.43 -43.29 -22.40
CA GLY A 657 21.85 -42.36 -23.45
C GLY A 657 21.61 -42.90 -24.86
N TYR A 658 21.52 -42.00 -25.84
CA TYR A 658 21.73 -42.31 -27.24
C TYR A 658 22.61 -41.26 -27.94
N LYS A 659 23.36 -41.71 -28.95
CA LYS A 659 24.48 -40.98 -29.56
C LYS A 659 24.03 -39.88 -30.53
N MET A 660 24.90 -38.87 -30.67
CA MET A 660 24.95 -37.92 -31.79
C MET A 660 24.80 -38.61 -33.17
N GLN A 661 24.25 -37.88 -34.14
CA GLN A 661 24.97 -37.64 -35.39
C GLN A 661 24.51 -36.38 -36.14
N ARG A 662 25.48 -35.46 -36.31
CA ARG A 662 25.57 -34.31 -37.24
C ARG A 662 24.51 -33.21 -37.15
#